data_AF-A0A388PM85-F1
#
_entry.id   AF-A0A388PM85-F1
#
_cell.length_a   1.000
_cell.length_b   1.000
_cell.length_c   1.000
_cell.angle_alpha   90.00
_cell.angle_beta   90.00
_cell.angle_gamma   90.00
#
_symmetry.space_group_name_H-M   'P 1'
#
loop_
_entity.id
_entity.type
_entity.pdbx_description
1 polymer ?
#
loop_
_entity_poly.entity_id
_entity_poly.type
_entity_poly.pdbx_seq_one_letter_code
_entity_poly.pdbx_strand_id
1 'polypeptide(L)'
;MSAAAATSAWMLGACGMGVGPLAIYLKGEGCEVSGWDDATGSPMELQLANAEIPLLRDPWAAGRAPLVVGRSSAVKPGHPALDLATAKGVRQLRRGELLAERVADRRFVAVCGSHGKTTTCGMIVAALASAGADFGYVLGGLFRDPAFPPARASATSPWVVAEVDESDGTIGAFSPDVTVAVNLDWDHPDYYRDEADLEGVFRALFERTRTAVIIPAGNERLERLTAGLRVPVLRVGPDGDYRARPVAGDHATSVLELGGRFPAGQVTLPVAGTFNRANAAMALAVAHLVTGALAAEPMARWRGIRRRQDVLFEAKGLRVLADYAHHPTEIAALLQWIRETHQGRLVVVFQPHRHTRTRQYAAEFRQALALADYALVLPVYAAGEAAVEGGGSDAVVAGSAHRLVADRRELAPLLDGLGAGQDTVVAFVGAGDIERDAEAYAKLLRRRGADVLSRDLPDLVADRLSPGCVLRANEPLARRTTLGIGGAARWYAEPATVDDVVTLLRAAAELDLRYFVLGRGSNLLVPDDGYDGLVLHLAPEAWGQVEPLEDGRLRVGGGARLKELCGVAARAGLAGFECLEGIPGTVGGSLRMNAGAMGGWIFDVVESIEWLSPQGRVRAARRDCFDALYRDCPQLHGGVVLSAVLRATGRDEPAAIRARMDAMAARRRAAQPREASAGCVFRNPPAAKAGQLIDASGLKGRSVGAVAVSPVHANFLVNGGGATAADFLALMREVRAGVRAAAGVELQPEIVALGREWRELL
;
A
#
# COMPACT_ATOMS: atom_id res chain seq x y z
N MET A 1 -4.69 -36.64 7.40
CA MET A 1 -4.08 -35.37 7.84
C MET A 1 -2.81 -35.70 8.59
N SER A 2 -1.67 -35.69 7.89
CA SER A 2 -0.36 -35.78 8.57
C SER A 2 -0.14 -34.46 9.30
N ALA A 3 0.28 -34.52 10.57
CA ALA A 3 0.70 -33.36 11.32
C ALA A 3 1.98 -32.80 10.67
N ALA A 4 1.83 -31.94 9.66
CA ALA A 4 2.94 -31.15 9.17
C ALA A 4 3.49 -30.38 10.36
N ALA A 5 4.75 -30.59 10.70
CA ALA A 5 5.42 -29.83 11.76
C ALA A 5 5.12 -28.35 11.55
N ALA A 6 4.55 -27.68 12.56
CA ALA A 6 4.22 -26.28 12.47
C ALA A 6 5.48 -25.51 12.07
N THR A 7 5.50 -25.00 10.84
CA THR A 7 6.61 -24.19 10.35
C THR A 7 6.36 -22.76 10.79
N SER A 8 7.41 -22.06 11.20
CA SER A 8 7.34 -20.66 11.59
C SER A 8 8.42 -19.87 10.88
N ALA A 9 8.10 -18.65 10.44
CA ALA A 9 8.99 -17.81 9.66
C ALA A 9 9.00 -16.36 10.15
N TRP A 10 10.18 -15.75 10.13
CA TRP A 10 10.35 -14.31 10.30
C TRP A 10 10.90 -13.68 9.03
N MET A 11 10.15 -12.73 8.46
CA MET A 11 10.37 -12.22 7.11
C MET A 11 10.96 -10.81 7.17
N LEU A 12 12.23 -10.64 6.79
CA LEU A 12 12.96 -9.36 6.85
C LEU A 12 12.87 -8.60 5.53
N GLY A 13 12.44 -7.34 5.59
CA GLY A 13 12.03 -6.54 4.42
C GLY A 13 10.62 -6.88 3.96
N ALA A 14 9.72 -7.18 4.91
CA ALA A 14 8.38 -7.72 4.64
C ALA A 14 7.49 -6.75 3.83
N CYS A 15 7.69 -5.45 3.95
CA CYS A 15 6.93 -4.44 3.20
C CYS A 15 7.41 -4.29 1.75
N GLY A 16 8.43 -5.05 1.33
CA GLY A 16 8.90 -5.12 -0.05
C GLY A 16 8.20 -6.19 -0.89
N MET A 17 8.03 -5.92 -2.18
CA MET A 17 7.31 -6.80 -3.13
C MET A 17 7.96 -8.18 -3.36
N GLY A 18 9.24 -8.35 -3.03
CA GLY A 18 9.90 -9.66 -3.11
C GLY A 18 9.66 -10.57 -1.91
N VAL A 19 9.34 -10.02 -0.73
CA VAL A 19 9.27 -10.77 0.54
C VAL A 19 7.85 -10.83 1.08
N GLY A 20 7.09 -9.73 1.01
CA GLY A 20 5.72 -9.66 1.49
C GLY A 20 4.79 -10.71 0.87
N PRO A 21 4.74 -10.85 -0.47
CA PRO A 21 3.94 -11.88 -1.12
C PRO A 21 4.34 -13.30 -0.69
N LEU A 22 5.64 -13.58 -0.54
CA LEU A 22 6.11 -14.88 -0.03
C LEU A 22 5.64 -15.11 1.42
N ALA A 23 5.66 -14.08 2.27
CA ALA A 23 5.14 -14.16 3.63
C ALA A 23 3.64 -14.54 3.65
N ILE A 24 2.84 -13.94 2.76
CA ILE A 24 1.41 -14.24 2.60
C ILE A 24 1.20 -15.68 2.11
N TYR A 25 2.01 -16.13 1.15
CA TYR A 25 1.96 -17.50 0.66
C TYR A 25 2.23 -18.51 1.77
N LEU A 26 3.33 -18.32 2.53
CA LEU A 26 3.70 -19.18 3.66
C LEU A 26 2.59 -19.23 4.71
N LYS A 27 2.01 -18.07 5.06
CA LYS A 27 0.87 -17.99 5.98
C LYS A 27 -0.33 -18.81 5.47
N GLY A 28 -0.61 -18.74 4.17
CA GLY A 28 -1.64 -19.54 3.50
C GLY A 28 -1.38 -21.04 3.52
N GLU A 29 -0.12 -21.48 3.56
CA GLU A 29 0.26 -22.88 3.75
C GLU A 29 0.17 -23.35 5.22
N GLY A 30 -0.23 -22.46 6.14
CA GLY A 30 -0.34 -22.76 7.57
C GLY A 30 0.93 -22.47 8.38
N CYS A 31 1.92 -21.78 7.80
CA CYS A 31 3.10 -21.33 8.53
C CYS A 31 2.73 -20.20 9.52
N GLU A 32 3.31 -20.21 10.71
CA GLU A 32 3.25 -19.06 11.60
C GLU A 32 4.24 -17.98 11.13
N VAL A 33 3.73 -16.92 10.52
CA VAL A 33 4.56 -15.88 9.91
C VAL A 33 4.48 -14.57 10.70
N SER A 34 5.63 -13.93 10.87
CA SER A 34 5.78 -12.53 11.27
C SER A 34 6.75 -11.82 10.33
N GLY A 35 6.67 -10.49 10.24
CA GLY A 35 7.55 -9.68 9.39
C GLY A 35 8.39 -8.68 10.17
N TRP A 36 9.36 -8.07 9.50
CA TRP A 36 10.10 -6.91 9.95
C TRP A 36 10.38 -6.00 8.77
N ASP A 37 10.25 -4.69 8.97
CA ASP A 37 10.61 -3.69 7.98
C ASP A 37 10.99 -2.37 8.69
N ASP A 38 11.87 -1.58 8.08
CA ASP A 38 12.26 -0.25 8.54
C ASP A 38 11.34 0.85 7.97
N ALA A 39 10.66 0.58 6.86
CA ALA A 39 9.73 1.48 6.21
C ALA A 39 8.28 0.99 6.34
N THR A 40 7.51 1.68 7.17
CA THR A 40 6.04 1.56 7.23
C THR A 40 5.36 2.59 6.31
N GLY A 41 4.11 2.31 5.93
CA GLY A 41 3.24 3.10 5.06
C GLY A 41 3.13 2.58 3.63
N SER A 42 3.74 1.43 3.28
CA SER A 42 3.67 0.90 1.90
C SER A 42 2.34 0.18 1.62
N PRO A 43 1.89 0.10 0.35
CA PRO A 43 0.73 -0.72 0.00
C PRO A 43 0.87 -2.21 0.39
N MET A 44 2.10 -2.71 0.47
CA MET A 44 2.38 -4.09 0.91
C MET A 44 2.14 -4.28 2.40
N GLU A 45 2.39 -3.27 3.25
CA GLU A 45 2.07 -3.35 4.68
C GLU A 45 0.58 -3.60 4.91
N LEU A 46 -0.28 -2.92 4.14
CA LEU A 46 -1.72 -3.17 4.16
C LEU A 46 -2.05 -4.61 3.78
N GLN A 47 -1.36 -5.17 2.78
CA GLN A 47 -1.55 -6.57 2.37
C GLN A 47 -1.07 -7.57 3.44
N LEU A 48 0.00 -7.25 4.19
CA LEU A 48 0.43 -8.07 5.33
C LEU A 48 -0.58 -8.03 6.48
N ALA A 49 -1.09 -6.83 6.80
CA ALA A 49 -2.19 -6.68 7.74
C ALA A 49 -3.42 -7.45 7.26
N ASN A 50 -3.68 -7.46 5.95
CA ASN A 50 -4.75 -8.25 5.34
C ASN A 50 -4.62 -9.75 5.52
N ALA A 51 -3.38 -10.24 5.51
CA ALA A 51 -3.05 -11.64 5.76
C ALA A 51 -2.86 -11.96 7.25
N GLU A 52 -3.12 -11.00 8.15
CA GLU A 52 -2.92 -11.15 9.61
C GLU A 52 -1.47 -11.55 9.96
N ILE A 53 -0.50 -10.94 9.26
CA ILE A 53 0.93 -11.11 9.50
C ILE A 53 1.43 -9.89 10.26
N PRO A 54 1.75 -10.01 11.56
CA PRO A 54 2.23 -8.89 12.36
C PRO A 54 3.67 -8.52 11.99
N LEU A 55 3.97 -7.23 12.02
CA LEU A 55 5.33 -6.72 11.95
C LEU A 55 5.92 -6.64 13.37
N LEU A 56 6.95 -7.44 13.64
CA LEU A 56 7.60 -7.57 14.94
C LEU A 56 9.07 -7.18 14.86
N ARG A 57 9.52 -6.32 15.79
CA ARG A 57 10.95 -5.96 15.94
C ARG A 57 11.79 -7.12 16.45
N ASP A 58 11.24 -7.88 17.38
CA ASP A 58 11.84 -9.08 17.96
C ASP A 58 10.73 -10.11 18.15
N PRO A 59 10.67 -11.17 17.32
CA PRO A 59 9.65 -12.20 17.47
C PRO A 59 9.81 -13.02 18.76
N TRP A 60 11.03 -13.18 19.29
CA TRP A 60 11.27 -13.92 20.53
C TRP A 60 10.76 -13.18 21.76
N ALA A 61 10.93 -11.85 21.80
CA ALA A 61 10.33 -11.03 22.85
C ALA A 61 8.79 -11.09 22.84
N ALA A 62 8.19 -11.33 21.67
CA ALA A 62 6.75 -11.57 21.50
C ALA A 62 6.32 -13.02 21.74
N GLY A 63 7.19 -13.87 22.31
CA GLY A 63 6.89 -15.26 22.63
C GLY A 63 6.88 -16.20 21.42
N ARG A 64 7.40 -15.78 20.27
CA ARG A 64 7.48 -16.59 19.04
C ARG A 64 8.88 -17.13 18.82
N ALA A 65 8.99 -18.28 18.14
CA ALA A 65 10.27 -18.89 17.80
C ALA A 65 10.29 -19.27 16.31
N PRO A 66 10.72 -18.36 15.40
CA PRO A 66 10.79 -18.67 13.98
C PRO A 66 11.82 -19.78 13.71
N LEU A 67 11.49 -20.74 12.85
CA LEU A 67 12.39 -21.80 12.39
C LEU A 67 13.22 -21.40 11.18
N VAL A 68 12.74 -20.40 10.42
CA VAL A 68 13.45 -19.85 9.26
C VAL A 68 13.33 -18.33 9.24
N VAL A 69 14.38 -17.68 8.78
CA VAL A 69 14.39 -16.24 8.46
C VAL A 69 14.52 -16.08 6.95
N GLY A 70 13.49 -15.52 6.32
CA GLY A 70 13.51 -15.14 4.91
C GLY A 70 13.89 -13.68 4.77
N ARG A 71 14.80 -13.33 3.84
CA ARG A 71 15.27 -11.94 3.68
C ARG A 71 15.29 -11.44 2.24
N SER A 72 15.08 -10.13 2.10
CA SER A 72 15.36 -9.36 0.88
C SER A 72 16.87 -9.17 0.65
N SER A 73 17.27 -8.90 -0.60
CA SER A 73 18.63 -8.47 -0.96
C SER A 73 18.98 -7.07 -0.42
N ALA A 74 17.97 -6.30 0.01
CA ALA A 74 18.13 -5.01 0.67
C ALA A 74 18.68 -5.15 2.10
N VAL A 75 18.42 -6.26 2.80
CA VAL A 75 18.92 -6.50 4.15
C VAL A 75 20.35 -7.03 4.06
N LYS A 76 21.32 -6.15 4.35
CA LYS A 76 22.77 -6.42 4.22
C LYS A 76 23.34 -7.09 5.48
N PRO A 77 24.49 -7.80 5.38
CA PRO A 77 25.22 -8.30 6.55
C PRO A 77 25.52 -7.19 7.58
N GLY A 78 25.46 -7.52 8.87
CA GLY A 78 25.61 -6.55 9.97
C GLY A 78 24.33 -5.80 10.34
N HIS A 79 23.20 -6.14 9.72
CA HIS A 79 21.90 -5.60 10.11
C HIS A 79 21.44 -6.22 11.45
N PRO A 80 20.95 -5.43 12.44
CA PRO A 80 20.62 -5.94 13.77
C PRO A 80 19.65 -7.12 13.80
N ALA A 81 18.68 -7.18 12.88
CA ALA A 81 17.75 -8.30 12.77
C ALA A 81 18.43 -9.61 12.32
N LEU A 82 19.44 -9.55 11.45
CA LEU A 82 20.22 -10.72 11.04
C LEU A 82 21.15 -11.19 12.16
N ASP A 83 21.73 -10.24 12.90
CA ASP A 83 22.57 -10.55 14.05
C ASP A 83 21.76 -11.25 15.15
N LEU A 84 20.53 -10.78 15.40
CA LEU A 84 19.58 -11.43 16.31
C LEU A 84 19.25 -12.86 15.86
N ALA A 85 18.93 -13.06 14.57
CA ALA A 85 18.65 -14.38 14.02
C ALA A 85 19.85 -15.33 14.15
N THR A 86 21.06 -14.81 13.93
CA THR A 86 22.33 -15.54 14.09
C THR A 86 22.57 -15.94 15.53
N ALA A 87 22.37 -15.02 16.49
CA ALA A 87 22.51 -15.29 17.92
C ALA A 87 21.50 -16.35 18.41
N LYS A 88 20.35 -16.48 17.75
CA LYS A 88 19.33 -17.50 18.03
C LYS A 88 19.53 -18.81 17.26
N GLY A 89 20.55 -18.90 16.40
CA GLY A 89 20.87 -20.10 15.62
C GLY A 89 19.83 -20.46 14.55
N VAL A 90 19.06 -19.48 14.07
CA VAL A 90 17.99 -19.73 13.10
C VAL A 90 18.51 -19.72 11.67
N ARG A 91 18.01 -20.65 10.86
CA ARG A 91 18.36 -20.78 9.44
C ARG A 91 17.93 -19.54 8.66
N GLN A 92 18.85 -18.94 7.91
CA GLN A 92 18.60 -17.73 7.13
C GLN A 92 18.66 -18.04 5.63
N LEU A 93 17.64 -17.64 4.87
CA LEU A 93 17.52 -17.87 3.44
C LEU A 93 17.19 -16.57 2.71
N ARG A 94 17.73 -16.39 1.51
CA ARG A 94 17.23 -15.36 0.58
C ARG A 94 15.83 -15.74 0.13
N ARG A 95 15.02 -14.74 -0.23
CA ARG A 95 13.62 -14.96 -0.67
C ARG A 95 13.48 -16.03 -1.77
N GLY A 96 14.38 -16.05 -2.75
CA GLY A 96 14.31 -16.99 -3.88
C GLY A 96 14.68 -18.40 -3.47
N GLU A 97 15.64 -18.57 -2.57
CA GLU A 97 15.99 -19.87 -1.97
C GLU A 97 14.83 -20.43 -1.17
N LEU A 98 14.20 -19.59 -0.33
CA LEU A 98 13.04 -19.99 0.45
C LEU A 98 11.84 -20.35 -0.45
N LEU A 99 11.59 -19.57 -1.51
CA LEU A 99 10.53 -19.91 -2.48
C LEU A 99 10.84 -21.23 -3.19
N ALA A 100 12.08 -21.43 -3.64
CA ALA A 100 12.50 -22.67 -4.30
C ALA A 100 12.28 -23.90 -3.42
N GLU A 101 12.60 -23.82 -2.12
CA GLU A 101 12.31 -24.90 -1.17
C GLU A 101 10.81 -25.19 -1.01
N ARG A 102 9.97 -24.15 -1.03
CA ARG A 102 8.52 -24.31 -0.87
C ARG A 102 7.84 -24.90 -2.10
N VAL A 103 8.36 -24.62 -3.29
CA VAL A 103 7.80 -25.14 -4.53
C VAL A 103 8.44 -26.44 -5.01
N ALA A 104 9.47 -26.95 -4.31
CA ALA A 104 10.23 -28.14 -4.73
C ALA A 104 9.34 -29.39 -4.93
N ASP A 105 8.38 -29.60 -4.03
CA ASP A 105 7.42 -30.72 -4.04
C ASP A 105 6.07 -30.34 -4.67
N ARG A 106 6.00 -29.20 -5.35
CA ARG A 106 4.81 -28.67 -6.04
C ARG A 106 4.98 -28.81 -7.55
N ARG A 107 3.87 -28.67 -8.29
CA ARG A 107 3.89 -28.47 -9.74
C ARG A 107 4.16 -27.01 -10.02
N PHE A 108 5.33 -26.67 -10.52
CA PHE A 108 5.78 -25.26 -10.54
C PHE A 108 5.80 -24.67 -11.96
N VAL A 109 5.09 -23.55 -12.14
CA VAL A 109 5.20 -22.67 -13.32
C VAL A 109 6.10 -21.50 -12.97
N ALA A 110 7.31 -21.49 -13.52
CA ALA A 110 8.26 -20.39 -13.41
C ALA A 110 8.04 -19.37 -14.52
N VAL A 111 7.89 -18.10 -14.18
CA VAL A 111 7.89 -16.99 -15.14
C VAL A 111 9.21 -16.25 -15.04
N CYS A 112 9.97 -16.21 -16.13
CA CYS A 112 11.29 -15.58 -16.20
C CYS A 112 11.46 -14.73 -17.47
N GLY A 113 12.48 -13.88 -17.48
CA GLY A 113 12.81 -13.00 -18.59
C GLY A 113 13.26 -11.62 -18.09
N SER A 114 13.95 -10.83 -18.90
CA SER A 114 14.51 -9.55 -18.43
C SER A 114 13.40 -8.57 -18.00
N HIS A 115 12.30 -8.47 -18.76
CA HIS A 115 11.15 -7.64 -18.42
C HIS A 115 9.81 -8.33 -18.71
N GLY A 116 8.70 -7.75 -18.21
CA GLY A 116 7.35 -8.31 -18.39
C GLY A 116 6.98 -9.48 -17.48
N LYS A 117 7.91 -9.98 -16.64
CA LYS A 117 7.68 -11.11 -15.71
C LYS A 117 6.42 -10.93 -14.87
N THR A 118 6.30 -9.81 -14.17
CA THR A 118 5.18 -9.53 -13.27
C THR A 118 3.85 -9.44 -14.01
N THR A 119 3.85 -8.77 -15.16
CA THR A 119 2.65 -8.67 -16.01
C THR A 119 2.23 -10.05 -16.50
N THR A 120 3.14 -10.84 -17.07
CA THR A 120 2.85 -12.20 -17.56
C THR A 120 2.40 -13.13 -16.43
N CYS A 121 3.05 -13.09 -15.27
CA CYS A 121 2.65 -13.87 -14.10
C CYS A 121 1.23 -13.51 -13.65
N GLY A 122 0.92 -12.22 -13.56
CA GLY A 122 -0.43 -11.75 -13.25
C GLY A 122 -1.48 -12.19 -14.27
N MET A 123 -1.14 -12.17 -15.57
CA MET A 123 -2.04 -12.62 -16.63
C MET A 123 -2.28 -14.13 -16.56
N ILE A 124 -1.27 -14.93 -16.21
CA ILE A 124 -1.42 -16.38 -15.96
C ILE A 124 -2.40 -16.60 -14.80
N VAL A 125 -2.23 -15.87 -13.69
CA VAL A 125 -3.15 -15.94 -12.53
C VAL A 125 -4.58 -15.58 -12.95
N ALA A 126 -4.77 -14.50 -13.72
CA ALA A 126 -6.09 -14.09 -14.19
C ALA A 126 -6.73 -15.12 -15.14
N ALA A 127 -5.95 -15.71 -16.07
CA ALA A 127 -6.43 -16.72 -17.00
C ALA A 127 -6.83 -18.02 -16.29
N LEU A 128 -6.01 -18.51 -15.36
CA LEU A 128 -6.32 -19.68 -14.53
C LEU A 128 -7.55 -19.44 -13.65
N ALA A 129 -7.67 -18.26 -13.05
CA ALA A 129 -8.82 -17.88 -12.24
C ALA A 129 -10.12 -17.81 -13.07
N SER A 130 -10.06 -17.25 -14.29
CA SER A 130 -11.20 -17.26 -15.24
C SER A 130 -11.62 -18.68 -15.63
N ALA A 131 -10.69 -19.63 -15.66
CA ALA A 131 -10.97 -21.04 -15.91
C ALA A 131 -11.53 -21.80 -14.68
N GLY A 132 -11.70 -21.12 -13.54
CA GLY A 132 -12.17 -21.74 -12.29
C GLY A 132 -11.17 -22.71 -11.65
N ALA A 133 -9.90 -22.67 -12.05
CA ALA A 133 -8.86 -23.55 -11.52
C ALA A 133 -8.48 -23.16 -10.09
N ASP A 134 -8.14 -24.16 -9.26
CA ASP A 134 -7.45 -23.92 -7.99
C ASP A 134 -5.93 -24.05 -8.19
N PHE A 135 -5.17 -23.11 -7.62
CA PHE A 135 -3.72 -23.02 -7.75
C PHE A 135 -3.17 -22.06 -6.69
N GLY A 136 -1.91 -22.25 -6.32
CA GLY A 136 -1.14 -21.28 -5.57
C GLY A 136 -0.41 -20.30 -6.49
N TYR A 137 -0.08 -19.12 -6.00
CA TYR A 137 0.81 -18.20 -6.70
C TYR A 137 1.53 -17.24 -5.78
N VAL A 138 2.67 -16.72 -6.24
CA VAL A 138 3.44 -15.65 -5.61
C VAL A 138 3.81 -14.62 -6.68
N LEU A 139 3.18 -13.44 -6.63
CA LEU A 139 3.41 -12.34 -7.55
C LEU A 139 4.48 -11.38 -7.00
N GLY A 140 5.36 -10.88 -7.85
CA GLY A 140 6.35 -9.82 -7.58
C GLY A 140 5.80 -8.40 -7.70
N GLY A 141 4.48 -8.23 -7.56
CA GLY A 141 3.72 -7.01 -7.82
C GLY A 141 2.39 -7.00 -7.07
N LEU A 142 1.61 -5.94 -7.23
CA LEU A 142 0.25 -5.85 -6.67
C LEU A 142 -0.74 -5.82 -7.82
N PHE A 143 -1.78 -6.65 -7.77
CA PHE A 143 -2.90 -6.53 -8.67
C PHE A 143 -3.61 -5.19 -8.46
N ARG A 144 -4.19 -4.65 -9.54
CA ARG A 144 -5.19 -3.58 -9.44
C ARG A 144 -6.52 -4.07 -8.89
N ASP A 145 -6.92 -5.30 -9.23
CA ASP A 145 -8.10 -5.92 -8.64
C ASP A 145 -7.81 -6.27 -7.17
N PRO A 146 -8.46 -5.62 -6.19
CA PRO A 146 -8.21 -5.84 -4.77
C PRO A 146 -8.66 -7.24 -4.31
N ALA A 147 -9.47 -7.94 -5.10
CA ALA A 147 -9.87 -9.31 -4.81
C ALA A 147 -8.76 -10.34 -5.10
N PHE A 148 -7.68 -9.93 -5.78
CA PHE A 148 -6.47 -10.75 -5.89
C PHE A 148 -5.41 -10.27 -4.88
N PRO A 149 -5.15 -11.03 -3.80
CA PRO A 149 -3.97 -10.78 -2.99
C PRO A 149 -2.71 -10.98 -3.84
N PRO A 150 -1.55 -10.43 -3.47
CA PRO A 150 -0.31 -10.64 -4.23
C PRO A 150 0.23 -12.07 -4.12
N ALA A 151 -0.31 -12.88 -3.20
CA ALA A 151 -0.03 -14.30 -3.15
C ALA A 151 -1.21 -15.07 -2.56
N ARG A 152 -1.29 -16.35 -2.91
CA ARG A 152 -2.27 -17.29 -2.37
C ARG A 152 -1.66 -18.69 -2.37
N ALA A 153 -1.84 -19.44 -1.29
CA ALA A 153 -1.62 -20.88 -1.30
C ALA A 153 -2.90 -21.62 -1.71
N SER A 154 -2.75 -22.78 -2.35
CA SER A 154 -3.85 -23.73 -2.57
C SER A 154 -3.68 -24.94 -1.66
N ALA A 155 -4.78 -25.36 -1.05
CA ALA A 155 -4.82 -26.53 -0.19
C ALA A 155 -4.98 -27.85 -0.97
N THR A 156 -5.56 -27.80 -2.18
CA THR A 156 -5.95 -29.00 -2.93
C THR A 156 -5.19 -29.16 -4.24
N SER A 157 -4.67 -28.08 -4.81
CA SER A 157 -3.93 -28.09 -6.07
C SER A 157 -2.42 -28.10 -5.81
N PRO A 158 -1.66 -28.93 -6.54
CA PRO A 158 -0.21 -28.91 -6.49
C PRO A 158 0.38 -27.76 -7.30
N TRP A 159 -0.40 -27.09 -8.15
CA TRP A 159 0.11 -26.05 -9.05
C TRP A 159 0.44 -24.76 -8.31
N VAL A 160 1.64 -24.23 -8.57
CA VAL A 160 2.10 -22.93 -8.08
C VAL A 160 2.68 -22.13 -9.23
N VAL A 161 2.25 -20.88 -9.38
CA VAL A 161 2.78 -19.93 -10.37
C VAL A 161 3.60 -18.86 -9.65
N ALA A 162 4.86 -18.66 -10.05
CA ALA A 162 5.63 -17.54 -9.49
C ALA A 162 6.65 -16.98 -10.48
N GLU A 163 7.01 -15.73 -10.25
CA GLU A 163 8.14 -15.08 -10.89
C GLU A 163 9.45 -15.66 -10.34
N VAL A 164 10.37 -15.98 -11.25
CA VAL A 164 11.74 -16.35 -10.92
C VAL A 164 12.63 -15.19 -11.32
N ASP A 165 13.32 -14.63 -10.33
CA ASP A 165 14.18 -13.46 -10.51
C ASP A 165 15.59 -13.89 -10.89
N GLU A 166 16.06 -13.40 -12.04
CA GLU A 166 17.40 -13.60 -12.53
C GLU A 166 18.45 -12.70 -11.84
N SER A 167 18.04 -11.59 -11.24
CA SER A 167 18.98 -10.54 -10.79
C SER A 167 19.71 -10.84 -9.48
N ASP A 168 19.21 -11.75 -8.65
CA ASP A 168 19.72 -12.01 -7.29
C ASP A 168 20.45 -13.35 -7.13
N GLY A 169 20.64 -14.07 -8.24
CA GLY A 169 21.39 -15.32 -8.29
C GLY A 169 20.67 -16.54 -7.72
N THR A 170 19.38 -16.43 -7.37
CA THR A 170 18.63 -17.56 -6.80
C THR A 170 17.95 -18.44 -7.85
N ILE A 171 17.90 -18.01 -9.11
CA ILE A 171 17.38 -18.77 -10.26
C ILE A 171 17.94 -20.21 -10.38
N GLY A 172 19.18 -20.43 -9.92
CA GLY A 172 19.82 -21.75 -9.88
C GLY A 172 19.13 -22.76 -8.97
N ALA A 173 18.36 -22.32 -7.98
CA ALA A 173 17.69 -23.17 -7.00
C ALA A 173 16.39 -23.82 -7.52
N PHE A 174 15.87 -23.38 -8.68
CA PHE A 174 14.57 -23.81 -9.19
C PHE A 174 14.68 -24.98 -10.17
N SER A 175 13.68 -25.88 -10.10
CA SER A 175 13.47 -27.00 -11.04
C SER A 175 12.00 -27.06 -11.46
N PRO A 176 11.54 -26.15 -12.32
CA PRO A 176 10.12 -25.98 -12.66
C PRO A 176 9.55 -27.13 -13.51
N ASP A 177 8.24 -27.33 -13.44
CA ASP A 177 7.53 -28.18 -14.40
C ASP A 177 7.36 -27.45 -15.73
N VAL A 178 6.94 -26.19 -15.69
CA VAL A 178 6.79 -25.34 -16.87
C VAL A 178 7.60 -24.07 -16.67
N THR A 179 8.44 -23.73 -17.65
CA THR A 179 9.13 -22.44 -17.68
C THR A 179 8.55 -21.57 -18.78
N VAL A 180 8.06 -20.38 -18.42
CA VAL A 180 7.65 -19.34 -19.35
C VAL A 180 8.79 -18.33 -19.42
N ALA A 181 9.44 -18.24 -20.59
CA ALA A 181 10.49 -17.26 -20.84
C ALA A 181 9.92 -16.15 -21.74
N VAL A 182 9.71 -14.97 -21.15
CA VAL A 182 9.02 -13.84 -21.81
C VAL A 182 9.91 -13.16 -22.84
N ASN A 183 11.20 -12.95 -22.51
CA ASN A 183 12.25 -12.37 -23.33
C ASN A 183 13.61 -12.58 -22.65
N LEU A 184 14.70 -12.19 -23.31
CA LEU A 184 16.04 -12.18 -22.72
C LEU A 184 16.90 -11.08 -23.36
N ASP A 185 17.10 -9.99 -22.63
CA ASP A 185 17.97 -8.87 -22.99
C ASP A 185 19.15 -8.79 -22.02
N TRP A 186 20.25 -8.21 -22.48
CA TRP A 186 21.41 -7.92 -21.62
C TRP A 186 21.03 -6.93 -20.53
N ASP A 187 21.11 -7.38 -19.28
CA ASP A 187 20.75 -6.63 -18.08
C ASP A 187 21.52 -7.18 -16.86
N HIS A 188 21.45 -6.49 -15.72
CA HIS A 188 22.10 -6.82 -14.44
C HIS A 188 23.63 -7.01 -14.53
N PRO A 189 24.39 -6.04 -15.09
CA PRO A 189 25.85 -6.11 -15.19
C PRO A 189 26.55 -6.10 -13.82
N ASP A 190 25.84 -5.74 -12.75
CA ASP A 190 26.33 -5.83 -11.38
C ASP A 190 26.51 -7.28 -10.91
N TYR A 191 25.85 -8.24 -11.58
CA TYR A 191 25.85 -9.65 -11.22
C TYR A 191 26.45 -10.54 -12.32
N TYR A 192 26.15 -10.25 -13.59
CA TYR A 192 26.65 -11.01 -14.74
C TYR A 192 27.84 -10.29 -15.38
N ARG A 193 28.91 -11.02 -15.73
CA ARG A 193 30.11 -10.41 -16.33
C ARG A 193 29.85 -10.00 -17.77
N ASP A 194 29.13 -10.84 -18.49
CA ASP A 194 28.78 -10.66 -19.88
C ASP A 194 27.45 -11.39 -20.20
N GLU A 195 26.99 -11.17 -21.42
CA GLU A 195 25.73 -11.72 -21.90
C GLU A 195 25.72 -13.26 -21.95
N ALA A 196 26.89 -13.88 -22.16
CA ALA A 196 27.01 -15.34 -22.19
C ALA A 196 26.79 -15.96 -20.80
N ASP A 197 27.26 -15.31 -19.73
CA ASP A 197 26.98 -15.73 -18.35
C ASP A 197 25.46 -15.72 -18.07
N LEU A 198 24.75 -14.66 -18.48
CA LEU A 198 23.29 -14.55 -18.31
C LEU A 198 22.54 -15.62 -19.14
N GLU A 199 22.91 -15.79 -20.41
CA GLU A 199 22.37 -16.82 -21.30
C GLU A 199 22.58 -18.23 -20.71
N GLY A 200 23.76 -18.50 -20.14
CA GLY A 200 24.10 -19.76 -19.50
C GLY A 200 23.19 -20.09 -18.32
N VAL A 201 22.84 -19.10 -17.50
CA VAL A 201 21.94 -19.27 -16.37
C VAL A 201 20.50 -19.59 -16.81
N PHE A 202 19.99 -18.89 -17.83
CA PHE A 202 18.68 -19.19 -18.42
C PHE A 202 18.63 -20.59 -19.03
N ARG A 203 19.66 -20.95 -19.82
CA ARG A 203 19.77 -22.28 -20.40
C ARG A 203 19.77 -23.37 -19.32
N ALA A 204 20.52 -23.19 -18.24
CA ALA A 204 20.57 -24.15 -17.14
C ALA A 204 19.19 -24.32 -16.47
N LEU A 205 18.39 -23.25 -16.34
CA LEU A 205 17.00 -23.35 -15.86
C LEU A 205 16.13 -24.16 -16.84
N PHE A 206 16.26 -23.91 -18.14
CA PHE A 206 15.51 -24.63 -19.17
C PHE A 206 15.84 -26.13 -19.17
N GLU A 207 17.11 -26.49 -18.99
CA GLU A 207 17.57 -27.89 -18.89
C GLU A 207 17.02 -28.60 -17.64
N ARG A 208 16.74 -27.87 -16.54
CA ARG A 208 16.08 -28.38 -15.33
C ARG A 208 14.56 -28.40 -15.42
N THR A 209 13.97 -27.86 -16.49
CA THR A 209 12.51 -27.83 -16.67
C THR A 209 11.98 -29.24 -16.97
N ARG A 210 10.91 -29.66 -16.30
CA ARG A 210 10.45 -31.06 -16.30
C ARG A 210 9.41 -31.39 -17.37
N THR A 211 8.59 -30.43 -17.80
CA THR A 211 7.45 -30.68 -18.71
C THR A 211 7.52 -29.89 -20.00
N ALA A 212 7.66 -28.57 -19.96
CA ALA A 212 7.70 -27.75 -21.17
C ALA A 212 8.35 -26.39 -20.95
N VAL A 213 9.00 -25.86 -21.98
CA VAL A 213 9.43 -24.45 -22.02
C VAL A 213 8.53 -23.71 -23.00
N ILE A 214 7.92 -22.61 -22.57
CA ILE A 214 7.05 -21.75 -23.36
C ILE A 214 7.81 -20.46 -23.71
N ILE A 215 7.87 -20.15 -25.00
CA ILE A 215 8.57 -18.96 -25.53
C ILE A 215 7.71 -18.23 -26.56
N PRO A 216 7.88 -16.91 -26.75
CA PRO A 216 7.31 -16.22 -27.90
C PRO A 216 7.92 -16.73 -29.21
N ALA A 217 7.07 -17.00 -30.20
CA ALA A 217 7.51 -17.38 -31.54
C ALA A 217 8.31 -16.24 -32.20
N GLY A 218 9.45 -16.57 -32.83
CA GLY A 218 10.28 -15.57 -33.52
C GLY A 218 11.28 -14.83 -32.64
N ASN A 219 11.40 -15.18 -31.35
CA ASN A 219 12.49 -14.67 -30.52
C ASN A 219 13.77 -15.50 -30.76
N GLU A 220 14.63 -15.03 -31.66
CA GLU A 220 15.83 -15.75 -32.11
C GLU A 220 16.75 -16.20 -30.95
N ARG A 221 16.90 -15.35 -29.93
CA ARG A 221 17.74 -15.65 -28.76
C ARG A 221 17.17 -16.79 -27.93
N LEU A 222 15.87 -16.74 -27.59
CA LEU A 222 15.22 -17.81 -26.85
C LEU A 222 15.14 -19.10 -27.68
N GLU A 223 14.93 -19.01 -28.99
CA GLU A 223 14.97 -20.17 -29.89
C GLU A 223 16.35 -20.84 -29.90
N ARG A 224 17.44 -20.05 -29.95
CA ARG A 224 18.81 -20.56 -29.84
C ARG A 224 19.06 -21.25 -28.49
N LEU A 225 18.63 -20.64 -27.39
CA LEU A 225 18.88 -21.18 -26.04
C LEU A 225 18.07 -22.42 -25.72
N THR A 226 16.92 -22.60 -26.38
CA THR A 226 16.04 -23.74 -26.18
C THR A 226 16.29 -24.88 -27.19
N ALA A 227 17.22 -24.68 -28.14
CA ALA A 227 17.60 -25.71 -29.10
C ALA A 227 18.23 -26.94 -28.41
N GLY A 228 17.70 -28.12 -28.72
CA GLY A 228 18.21 -29.40 -28.21
C GLY A 228 17.78 -29.76 -26.79
N LEU A 229 16.85 -29.01 -26.18
CA LEU A 229 16.28 -29.38 -24.88
C LEU A 229 15.53 -30.72 -24.97
N ARG A 230 15.51 -31.45 -23.84
CA ARG A 230 14.84 -32.75 -23.72
C ARG A 230 13.32 -32.64 -23.60
N VAL A 231 12.84 -31.49 -23.14
CA VAL A 231 11.41 -31.17 -23.00
C VAL A 231 10.90 -30.43 -24.23
N PRO A 232 9.61 -30.53 -24.57
CA PRO A 232 9.02 -29.75 -25.66
C PRO A 232 9.17 -28.24 -25.42
N VAL A 233 9.54 -27.54 -26.49
CA VAL A 233 9.57 -26.08 -26.56
C VAL A 233 8.33 -25.63 -27.32
N LEU A 234 7.39 -24.99 -26.62
CA LEU A 234 6.09 -24.57 -27.14
C LEU A 234 6.14 -23.09 -27.51
N ARG A 235 6.05 -22.80 -28.80
CA ARG A 235 6.09 -21.44 -29.34
C ARG A 235 4.71 -20.83 -29.31
N VAL A 236 4.60 -19.60 -28.83
CA VAL A 236 3.33 -18.85 -28.75
C VAL A 236 3.40 -17.63 -29.64
N GLY A 237 2.44 -17.49 -30.56
CA GLY A 237 2.38 -16.34 -31.48
C GLY A 237 1.64 -16.66 -32.78
N PRO A 238 1.66 -15.76 -33.77
CA PRO A 238 0.92 -15.92 -35.03
C PRO A 238 1.20 -17.20 -35.80
N ASP A 239 2.41 -17.76 -35.67
CA ASP A 239 2.86 -18.96 -36.37
C ASP A 239 3.44 -20.02 -35.42
N GLY A 240 3.14 -19.91 -34.11
CA GLY A 240 3.59 -20.85 -33.09
C GLY A 240 2.74 -22.12 -32.96
N ASP A 241 3.15 -23.01 -32.06
CA ASP A 241 2.38 -24.19 -31.62
C ASP A 241 1.04 -23.78 -31.00
N TYR A 242 1.08 -22.74 -30.16
CA TYR A 242 -0.09 -22.03 -29.64
C TYR A 242 -0.31 -20.79 -30.49
N ARG A 243 -1.22 -20.89 -31.46
CA ARG A 243 -1.43 -19.85 -32.46
C ARG A 243 -2.34 -18.76 -31.93
N ALA A 244 -1.86 -17.53 -31.90
CA ALA A 244 -2.65 -16.36 -31.52
C ALA A 244 -2.37 -15.20 -32.49
N ARG A 245 -3.36 -14.82 -33.30
CA ARG A 245 -3.24 -13.78 -34.32
C ARG A 245 -4.14 -12.58 -33.98
N PRO A 246 -3.62 -11.35 -33.92
CA PRO A 246 -4.46 -10.18 -33.70
C PRO A 246 -5.40 -9.96 -34.90
N VAL A 247 -6.68 -9.74 -34.61
CA VAL A 247 -7.74 -9.49 -35.62
C VAL A 247 -8.23 -8.05 -35.55
N ALA A 248 -8.45 -7.56 -34.33
CA ALA A 248 -8.92 -6.21 -34.06
C ALA A 248 -8.44 -5.76 -32.67
N GLY A 249 -8.66 -4.49 -32.34
CA GLY A 249 -8.38 -3.96 -31.01
C GLY A 249 -8.46 -2.43 -31.00
N ASP A 250 -8.42 -1.88 -29.81
CA ASP A 250 -8.28 -0.45 -29.54
C ASP A 250 -7.11 -0.22 -28.58
N HIS A 251 -7.08 0.93 -27.91
CA HIS A 251 -6.03 1.28 -26.95
C HIS A 251 -6.09 0.49 -25.63
N ALA A 252 -7.16 -0.27 -25.38
CA ALA A 252 -7.40 -1.00 -24.13
C ALA A 252 -7.66 -2.50 -24.35
N THR A 253 -8.14 -2.90 -25.52
CA THR A 253 -8.61 -4.26 -25.82
C THR A 253 -8.02 -4.82 -27.11
N SER A 254 -7.95 -6.14 -27.20
CA SER A 254 -7.52 -6.86 -28.40
C SER A 254 -8.42 -8.06 -28.64
N VAL A 255 -8.73 -8.34 -29.91
CA VAL A 255 -9.37 -9.59 -30.35
C VAL A 255 -8.30 -10.46 -30.99
N LEU A 256 -8.12 -11.68 -30.49
CA LEU A 256 -7.18 -12.67 -31.04
C LEU A 256 -7.95 -13.83 -31.66
N GLU A 257 -7.56 -14.21 -32.87
CA GLU A 257 -7.90 -15.51 -33.47
C GLU A 257 -6.92 -16.57 -32.94
N LEU A 258 -7.48 -17.61 -32.34
CA LEU A 258 -6.77 -18.72 -31.74
C LEU A 258 -6.76 -19.95 -32.65
N GLY A 259 -5.68 -20.73 -32.59
CA GLY A 259 -5.57 -22.02 -33.26
C GLY A 259 -4.34 -22.82 -32.84
N GLY A 260 -3.95 -23.81 -33.66
CA GLY A 260 -2.87 -24.73 -33.32
C GLY A 260 -3.28 -25.62 -32.14
N ARG A 261 -2.56 -25.53 -31.02
CA ARG A 261 -2.91 -26.23 -29.76
C ARG A 261 -4.04 -25.57 -28.99
N PHE A 262 -4.39 -24.31 -29.28
CA PHE A 262 -5.60 -23.72 -28.71
C PHE A 262 -6.86 -24.30 -29.38
N PRO A 263 -7.99 -24.35 -28.65
CA PRO A 263 -9.29 -24.47 -29.29
C PRO A 263 -9.46 -23.34 -30.34
N ALA A 264 -9.83 -23.71 -31.57
CA ALA A 264 -10.04 -22.74 -32.63
C ALA A 264 -11.20 -21.81 -32.30
N GLY A 265 -11.01 -20.50 -32.47
CA GLY A 265 -12.02 -19.50 -32.17
C GLY A 265 -11.42 -18.11 -31.99
N GLN A 266 -12.24 -17.16 -31.57
CA GLN A 266 -11.78 -15.81 -31.22
C GLN A 266 -11.96 -15.56 -29.73
N VAL A 267 -11.03 -14.81 -29.15
CA VAL A 267 -11.11 -14.33 -27.77
C VAL A 267 -10.87 -12.83 -27.73
N THR A 268 -11.66 -12.15 -26.90
CA THR A 268 -11.45 -10.73 -26.58
C THR A 268 -10.67 -10.64 -25.27
N LEU A 269 -9.60 -9.87 -25.27
CA LEU A 269 -8.72 -9.68 -24.13
C LEU A 269 -8.70 -8.21 -23.70
N PRO A 270 -8.72 -7.91 -22.40
CA PRO A 270 -8.63 -6.55 -21.87
C PRO A 270 -7.17 -6.04 -21.84
N VAL A 271 -6.48 -6.20 -22.97
CA VAL A 271 -5.10 -5.74 -23.17
C VAL A 271 -4.93 -5.20 -24.58
N ALA A 272 -4.05 -4.23 -24.76
CA ALA A 272 -3.69 -3.67 -26.05
C ALA A 272 -2.18 -3.70 -26.31
N GLY A 273 -1.80 -3.53 -27.57
CA GLY A 273 -0.41 -3.48 -28.02
C GLY A 273 0.29 -4.84 -28.11
N THR A 274 1.36 -4.89 -28.89
CA THR A 274 1.99 -6.14 -29.32
C THR A 274 2.55 -6.95 -28.16
N PHE A 275 3.27 -6.28 -27.26
CA PHE A 275 3.88 -6.90 -26.10
C PHE A 275 2.85 -7.58 -25.16
N ASN A 276 1.77 -6.87 -24.81
CA ASN A 276 0.77 -7.46 -23.91
C ASN A 276 -0.09 -8.53 -24.58
N ARG A 277 -0.30 -8.46 -25.91
CA ARG A 277 -0.92 -9.57 -26.65
C ARG A 277 -0.06 -10.84 -26.58
N ALA A 278 1.27 -10.71 -26.71
CA ALA A 278 2.18 -11.85 -26.58
C ALA A 278 2.17 -12.43 -25.15
N ASN A 279 2.25 -11.56 -24.13
CA ASN A 279 2.17 -11.98 -22.73
C ASN A 279 0.84 -12.68 -22.40
N ALA A 280 -0.28 -12.11 -22.87
CA ALA A 280 -1.60 -12.71 -22.68
C ALA A 280 -1.72 -14.04 -23.42
N ALA A 281 -1.23 -14.15 -24.66
CA ALA A 281 -1.23 -15.43 -25.39
C ALA A 281 -0.40 -16.50 -24.66
N MET A 282 0.76 -16.15 -24.09
CA MET A 282 1.54 -17.08 -23.25
C MET A 282 0.78 -17.47 -21.98
N ALA A 283 0.07 -16.53 -21.36
CA ALA A 283 -0.78 -16.80 -20.21
C ALA A 283 -1.92 -17.78 -20.54
N LEU A 284 -2.56 -17.63 -21.71
CA LEU A 284 -3.56 -18.57 -22.20
C LEU A 284 -2.96 -19.94 -22.48
N ALA A 285 -1.75 -20.01 -23.05
CA ALA A 285 -1.06 -21.28 -23.30
C ALA A 285 -0.79 -22.02 -21.99
N VAL A 286 -0.34 -21.33 -20.94
CA VAL A 286 -0.19 -21.91 -19.60
C VAL A 286 -1.52 -22.37 -19.04
N ALA A 287 -2.56 -21.51 -19.09
CA ALA A 287 -3.88 -21.86 -18.57
C ALA A 287 -4.41 -23.13 -19.24
N HIS A 288 -4.36 -23.20 -20.57
CA HIS A 288 -4.77 -24.37 -21.34
C HIS A 288 -3.91 -25.61 -21.02
N LEU A 289 -2.59 -25.47 -20.84
CA LEU A 289 -1.72 -26.59 -20.49
C LEU A 289 -2.04 -27.14 -19.09
N VAL A 290 -2.35 -26.26 -18.13
CA VAL A 290 -2.65 -26.64 -16.74
C VAL A 290 -4.06 -27.21 -16.59
N THR A 291 -5.06 -26.66 -17.28
CA THR A 291 -6.48 -27.02 -17.08
C THR A 291 -7.05 -27.91 -18.19
N GLY A 292 -6.40 -27.99 -19.35
CA GLY A 292 -6.91 -28.66 -20.55
C GLY A 292 -7.97 -27.86 -21.33
N ALA A 293 -8.33 -26.65 -20.90
CA ALA A 293 -9.37 -25.83 -21.54
C ALA A 293 -9.10 -24.32 -21.38
N LEU A 294 -9.79 -23.51 -22.19
CA LEU A 294 -9.85 -22.06 -22.01
C LEU A 294 -11.24 -21.65 -21.56
N ALA A 295 -11.32 -20.64 -20.69
CA ALA A 295 -12.59 -19.98 -20.36
C ALA A 295 -13.13 -19.24 -21.60
N ALA A 296 -14.45 -19.07 -21.68
CA ALA A 296 -15.09 -18.30 -22.76
C ALA A 296 -14.66 -16.83 -22.76
N GLU A 297 -14.51 -16.23 -21.58
CA GLU A 297 -13.96 -14.90 -21.36
C GLU A 297 -12.62 -15.01 -20.61
N PRO A 298 -11.54 -15.40 -21.31
CA PRO A 298 -10.25 -15.54 -20.68
C PRO A 298 -9.79 -14.17 -20.18
N MET A 299 -9.35 -14.11 -18.92
CA MET A 299 -8.91 -12.87 -18.26
C MET A 299 -10.02 -11.84 -17.99
N ALA A 300 -11.30 -12.24 -17.89
CA ALA A 300 -12.41 -11.35 -17.49
C ALA A 300 -12.13 -10.54 -16.20
N ARG A 301 -11.32 -11.08 -15.30
CA ARG A 301 -10.92 -10.44 -14.03
C ARG A 301 -9.61 -9.64 -14.10
N TRP A 302 -8.94 -9.59 -15.25
CA TRP A 302 -7.72 -8.80 -15.40
C TRP A 302 -8.04 -7.31 -15.31
N ARG A 303 -7.33 -6.61 -14.42
CA ARG A 303 -7.40 -5.15 -14.26
C ARG A 303 -6.02 -4.49 -14.34
N GLY A 304 -4.97 -5.26 -14.63
CA GLY A 304 -3.58 -4.79 -14.61
C GLY A 304 -2.86 -5.04 -13.29
N ILE A 305 -1.59 -4.65 -13.30
CA ILE A 305 -0.68 -4.69 -12.15
C ILE A 305 -0.29 -3.25 -11.83
N ARG A 306 -0.28 -2.88 -10.55
CA ARG A 306 0.16 -1.56 -10.13
C ARG A 306 1.58 -1.27 -10.62
N ARG A 307 1.80 -0.03 -11.07
CA ARG A 307 3.05 0.44 -11.69
C ARG A 307 3.49 -0.35 -12.93
N ARG A 308 2.59 -1.04 -13.64
CA ARG A 308 2.87 -1.66 -14.95
C ARG A 308 1.79 -1.20 -15.93
N GLN A 309 2.11 -0.21 -16.76
CA GLN A 309 1.19 0.47 -17.67
C GLN A 309 -0.06 0.98 -16.95
N ASP A 310 0.19 1.56 -15.77
CA ASP A 310 -0.81 1.73 -14.74
C ASP A 310 -1.65 2.98 -15.01
N VAL A 311 -2.90 2.81 -15.46
CA VAL A 311 -3.77 3.96 -15.82
C VAL A 311 -4.26 4.66 -14.55
N LEU A 312 -3.66 5.81 -14.25
CA LEU A 312 -4.00 6.60 -13.07
C LEU A 312 -5.14 7.58 -13.30
N PHE A 313 -5.35 8.03 -14.54
CA PHE A 313 -6.41 8.94 -14.93
C PHE A 313 -6.71 8.79 -16.41
N GLU A 314 -7.99 8.88 -16.78
CA GLU A 314 -8.42 8.90 -18.17
C GLU A 314 -9.65 9.80 -18.33
N ALA A 315 -9.56 10.71 -19.29
CA ALA A 315 -10.65 11.56 -19.75
C ALA A 315 -10.56 11.67 -21.28
N LYS A 316 -11.59 12.23 -21.92
CA LYS A 316 -11.55 12.46 -23.36
C LYS A 316 -10.35 13.35 -23.72
N GLY A 317 -9.41 12.81 -24.50
CA GLY A 317 -8.22 13.54 -24.95
C GLY A 317 -7.02 13.54 -23.99
N LEU A 318 -7.11 12.86 -22.83
CA LEU A 318 -6.00 12.81 -21.88
C LEU A 318 -5.98 11.48 -21.11
N ARG A 319 -4.82 10.80 -21.13
CA ARG A 319 -4.53 9.65 -20.27
C ARG A 319 -3.26 9.89 -19.47
N VAL A 320 -3.28 9.53 -18.19
CA VAL A 320 -2.11 9.54 -17.32
C VAL A 320 -1.77 8.11 -16.90
N LEU A 321 -0.52 7.71 -17.13
CA LEU A 321 0.02 6.39 -16.87
C LEU A 321 1.17 6.47 -15.86
N ALA A 322 1.35 5.42 -15.07
CA ALA A 322 2.57 5.19 -14.29
C ALA A 322 3.20 3.84 -14.61
N ASP A 323 4.53 3.77 -14.70
CA ASP A 323 5.26 2.53 -14.96
C ASP A 323 6.58 2.45 -14.17
N TYR A 324 6.92 1.24 -13.75
CA TYR A 324 8.14 0.90 -13.00
C TYR A 324 9.40 0.79 -13.87
N ALA A 325 9.26 0.80 -15.21
CA ALA A 325 10.37 0.72 -16.13
C ALA A 325 11.50 1.69 -15.76
N HIS A 326 12.72 1.16 -15.70
CA HIS A 326 13.89 1.91 -15.24
C HIS A 326 15.18 1.48 -15.93
N HIS A 327 15.16 0.38 -16.68
CA HIS A 327 16.20 0.05 -17.65
C HIS A 327 15.86 0.65 -19.02
N PRO A 328 16.83 1.11 -19.83
CA PRO A 328 16.55 1.69 -21.16
C PRO A 328 15.68 0.80 -22.05
N THR A 329 15.92 -0.51 -22.06
CA THR A 329 15.13 -1.48 -22.83
C THR A 329 13.66 -1.51 -22.39
N GLU A 330 13.40 -1.49 -21.08
CA GLU A 330 12.03 -1.46 -20.54
C GLU A 330 11.32 -0.17 -20.93
N ILE A 331 12.02 0.97 -20.84
CA ILE A 331 11.48 2.28 -21.19
C ILE A 331 11.15 2.31 -22.69
N ALA A 332 12.06 1.88 -23.55
CA ALA A 332 11.81 1.82 -24.98
C ALA A 332 10.62 0.94 -25.32
N ALA A 333 10.51 -0.25 -24.69
CA ALA A 333 9.38 -1.16 -24.88
C ALA A 333 8.04 -0.53 -24.44
N LEU A 334 8.03 0.16 -23.29
CA LEU A 334 6.85 0.89 -22.81
C LEU A 334 6.44 2.00 -23.77
N LEU A 335 7.38 2.86 -24.19
CA LEU A 335 7.06 3.99 -25.05
C LEU A 335 6.64 3.56 -26.46
N GLN A 336 7.27 2.49 -26.98
CA GLN A 336 6.84 1.87 -28.23
C GLN A 336 5.40 1.32 -28.12
N TRP A 337 5.06 0.67 -27.00
CA TRP A 337 3.70 0.22 -26.73
C TRP A 337 2.70 1.38 -26.69
N ILE A 338 3.06 2.54 -26.10
CA ILE A 338 2.20 3.72 -26.12
C ILE A 338 2.01 4.20 -27.56
N ARG A 339 3.07 4.28 -28.36
CA ARG A 339 2.97 4.69 -29.78
C ARG A 339 2.15 3.73 -30.64
N GLU A 340 2.16 2.43 -30.32
CA GLU A 340 1.31 1.44 -30.97
C GLU A 340 -0.19 1.62 -30.63
N THR A 341 -0.48 2.14 -29.44
CA THR A 341 -1.85 2.20 -28.89
C THR A 341 -2.42 3.62 -28.85
N HIS A 342 -1.61 4.63 -29.16
CA HIS A 342 -1.97 6.05 -29.13
C HIS A 342 -1.28 6.81 -30.27
N GLN A 343 -2.08 7.49 -31.10
CA GLN A 343 -1.56 8.29 -32.22
C GLN A 343 -1.33 9.76 -31.86
N GLY A 344 -1.82 10.21 -30.70
CA GLY A 344 -1.66 11.58 -30.25
C GLY A 344 -0.30 11.86 -29.61
N ARG A 345 -0.26 12.92 -28.80
CA ARG A 345 0.95 13.40 -28.15
C ARG A 345 1.38 12.47 -27.00
N LEU A 346 2.67 12.19 -26.91
CA LEU A 346 3.30 11.44 -25.82
C LEU A 346 4.25 12.34 -25.04
N VAL A 347 3.89 12.62 -23.78
CA VAL A 347 4.73 13.32 -22.82
C VAL A 347 5.22 12.31 -21.79
N VAL A 348 6.54 12.21 -21.59
CA VAL A 348 7.15 11.31 -20.62
C VAL A 348 7.77 12.11 -19.50
N VAL A 349 7.45 11.75 -18.25
CA VAL A 349 8.18 12.20 -17.05
C VAL A 349 9.02 11.02 -16.59
N PHE A 350 10.34 11.13 -16.68
CA PHE A 350 11.26 10.05 -16.35
C PHE A 350 12.10 10.39 -15.12
N GLN A 351 12.16 9.47 -14.17
CA GLN A 351 13.08 9.55 -13.04
C GLN A 351 14.14 8.44 -13.15
N PRO A 352 15.42 8.79 -13.40
CA PRO A 352 16.50 7.81 -13.35
C PRO A 352 16.62 7.23 -11.93
N HIS A 353 16.92 5.93 -11.84
CA HIS A 353 17.07 5.21 -10.58
C HIS A 353 18.51 4.76 -10.41
N ARG A 354 19.16 5.17 -9.31
CA ARG A 354 20.59 5.00 -8.96
C ARG A 354 21.56 5.82 -9.81
N HIS A 355 22.60 6.33 -9.16
CA HIS A 355 23.61 7.18 -9.80
C HIS A 355 24.55 6.35 -10.68
N THR A 356 24.92 5.16 -10.22
CA THR A 356 25.77 4.21 -10.95
C THR A 356 25.15 3.81 -12.29
N ARG A 357 23.88 3.41 -12.29
CA ARG A 357 23.10 3.05 -13.48
C ARG A 357 22.92 4.24 -14.42
N THR A 358 22.63 5.42 -13.87
CA THR A 358 22.49 6.65 -14.67
C THR A 358 23.76 6.96 -15.43
N ARG A 359 24.93 6.85 -14.78
CA ARG A 359 26.23 7.03 -15.42
C ARG A 359 26.46 6.01 -16.55
N GLN A 360 26.10 4.76 -16.30
CA GLN A 360 26.30 3.68 -17.26
C GLN A 360 25.44 3.83 -18.51
N TYR A 361 24.17 4.21 -18.36
CA TYR A 361 23.17 4.14 -19.43
C TYR A 361 22.65 5.51 -19.90
N ALA A 362 23.37 6.60 -19.63
CA ALA A 362 22.89 7.95 -19.97
C ALA A 362 22.54 8.11 -21.45
N ALA A 363 23.32 7.50 -22.36
CA ALA A 363 23.08 7.58 -23.80
C ALA A 363 21.87 6.74 -24.23
N GLU A 364 21.72 5.56 -23.65
CA GLU A 364 20.65 4.62 -23.91
C GLU A 364 19.32 5.16 -23.37
N PHE A 365 19.32 5.81 -22.19
CA PHE A 365 18.16 6.55 -21.70
C PHE A 365 17.74 7.65 -22.68
N ARG A 366 18.69 8.43 -23.22
CA ARG A 366 18.37 9.46 -24.23
C ARG A 366 17.68 8.86 -25.45
N GLN A 367 18.20 7.75 -25.95
CA GLN A 367 17.67 7.07 -27.13
C GLN A 367 16.26 6.52 -26.86
N ALA A 368 16.06 5.86 -25.72
CA ALA A 368 14.75 5.34 -25.33
C ALA A 368 13.71 6.47 -25.22
N LEU A 369 14.07 7.58 -24.56
CA LEU A 369 13.18 8.74 -24.37
C LEU A 369 12.89 9.51 -25.66
N ALA A 370 13.70 9.35 -26.71
CA ALA A 370 13.47 10.00 -28.00
C ALA A 370 12.20 9.50 -28.73
N LEU A 371 11.58 8.41 -28.25
CA LEU A 371 10.26 7.96 -28.71
C LEU A 371 9.12 8.90 -28.26
N ALA A 372 9.34 9.73 -27.24
CA ALA A 372 8.37 10.71 -26.77
C ALA A 372 8.41 12.01 -27.59
N ASP A 373 7.28 12.72 -27.66
CA ASP A 373 7.26 14.08 -28.24
C ASP A 373 7.94 15.07 -27.28
N TYR A 374 7.79 14.84 -25.97
CA TYR A 374 8.47 15.59 -24.92
C TYR A 374 8.90 14.64 -23.80
N ALA A 375 10.16 14.75 -23.37
CA ALA A 375 10.66 14.06 -22.19
C ALA A 375 11.12 15.06 -21.12
N LEU A 376 10.50 14.97 -19.94
CA LEU A 376 10.85 15.70 -18.72
C LEU A 376 11.63 14.75 -17.80
N VAL A 377 12.89 15.06 -17.51
CA VAL A 377 13.75 14.21 -16.68
C VAL A 377 13.85 14.81 -15.28
N LEU A 378 13.56 14.00 -14.25
CA LEU A 378 13.67 14.38 -12.85
C LEU A 378 15.08 14.10 -12.30
N PRO A 379 15.46 14.68 -11.14
CA PRO A 379 16.67 14.30 -10.44
C PRO A 379 16.69 12.80 -10.12
N VAL A 380 17.88 12.21 -10.18
CA VAL A 380 18.11 10.78 -9.90
C VAL A 380 17.57 10.40 -8.52
N TYR A 381 16.79 9.34 -8.46
CA TYR A 381 16.46 8.68 -7.19
C TYR A 381 17.64 7.81 -6.75
N ALA A 382 18.37 8.25 -5.73
CA ALA A 382 19.64 7.64 -5.33
C ALA A 382 19.52 6.20 -4.80
N ALA A 383 18.37 5.82 -4.22
CA ALA A 383 18.16 4.51 -3.60
C ALA A 383 19.27 4.09 -2.60
N GLY A 384 19.82 5.06 -1.87
CA GLY A 384 20.90 4.86 -0.90
C GLY A 384 22.32 4.97 -1.47
N GLU A 385 22.50 5.20 -2.77
CA GLU A 385 23.82 5.44 -3.36
C GLU A 385 24.32 6.86 -3.11
N ALA A 386 25.64 7.00 -2.95
CA ALA A 386 26.28 8.30 -3.07
C ALA A 386 26.26 8.78 -4.54
N ALA A 387 26.20 10.09 -4.74
CA ALA A 387 26.34 10.67 -6.07
C ALA A 387 27.69 10.29 -6.69
N VAL A 388 27.70 9.98 -7.98
CA VAL A 388 28.92 9.72 -8.77
C VAL A 388 29.03 10.70 -9.91
N GLU A 389 30.25 11.08 -10.26
CA GLU A 389 30.52 11.95 -11.42
C GLU A 389 29.97 11.34 -12.71
N GLY A 390 29.25 12.15 -13.50
CA GLY A 390 28.53 11.69 -14.70
C GLY A 390 27.27 10.85 -14.42
N GLY A 391 26.92 10.62 -13.15
CA GLY A 391 25.75 9.85 -12.73
C GLY A 391 24.54 10.71 -12.36
N GLY A 392 24.47 11.94 -12.87
CA GLY A 392 23.34 12.85 -12.68
C GLY A 392 22.39 12.87 -13.88
N SER A 393 21.19 13.43 -13.68
CA SER A 393 20.17 13.56 -14.74
C SER A 393 20.58 14.54 -15.84
N ASP A 394 21.54 15.43 -15.56
CA ASP A 394 22.21 16.29 -16.54
C ASP A 394 22.88 15.46 -17.64
N ALA A 395 23.49 14.33 -17.30
CA ALA A 395 24.05 13.40 -18.28
C ALA A 395 22.97 12.79 -19.18
N VAL A 396 21.77 12.55 -18.67
CA VAL A 396 20.63 12.04 -19.45
C VAL A 396 20.07 13.12 -20.37
N VAL A 397 20.10 14.41 -20.04
CA VAL A 397 19.57 15.45 -20.94
C VAL A 397 20.61 16.03 -21.89
N ALA A 398 21.90 15.86 -21.61
CA ALA A 398 23.01 16.42 -22.38
C ALA A 398 22.89 16.13 -23.88
N GLY A 399 22.88 17.19 -24.69
CA GLY A 399 22.83 17.09 -26.15
C GLY A 399 21.50 16.59 -26.73
N SER A 400 20.42 16.59 -25.95
CA SER A 400 19.08 16.17 -26.39
C SER A 400 18.05 17.31 -26.29
N ALA A 401 16.85 17.09 -26.82
CA ALA A 401 15.70 17.96 -26.62
C ALA A 401 14.99 17.74 -25.26
N HIS A 402 15.46 16.80 -24.46
CA HIS A 402 14.88 16.44 -23.16
C HIS A 402 15.13 17.56 -22.14
N ARG A 403 14.17 17.81 -21.25
CA ARG A 403 14.23 18.89 -20.26
C ARG A 403 14.44 18.35 -18.86
N LEU A 404 15.50 18.80 -18.19
CA LEU A 404 15.68 18.58 -16.76
C LEU A 404 14.68 19.44 -15.97
N VAL A 405 13.91 18.83 -15.09
CA VAL A 405 12.98 19.51 -14.18
C VAL A 405 13.51 19.34 -12.75
N ALA A 406 14.27 20.33 -12.29
CA ALA A 406 14.90 20.28 -10.97
C ALA A 406 13.89 20.44 -9.83
N ASP A 407 12.87 21.28 -10.03
CA ASP A 407 11.79 21.50 -9.07
C ASP A 407 10.51 20.79 -9.51
N ARG A 408 10.10 19.76 -8.76
CA ARG A 408 8.90 18.96 -9.07
C ARG A 408 7.62 19.78 -9.04
N ARG A 409 7.59 20.94 -8.39
CA ARG A 409 6.43 21.85 -8.37
C ARG A 409 6.11 22.41 -9.76
N GLU A 410 7.07 22.39 -10.68
CA GLU A 410 6.88 22.81 -12.07
C GLU A 410 6.19 21.75 -12.94
N LEU A 411 6.09 20.49 -12.49
CA LEU A 411 5.57 19.40 -13.33
C LEU A 411 4.14 19.65 -13.81
N ALA A 412 3.20 19.88 -12.90
CA ALA A 412 1.79 20.08 -13.25
C ALA A 412 1.58 21.20 -14.29
N PRO A 413 2.08 22.45 -14.10
CA PRO A 413 1.90 23.49 -15.10
C PRO A 413 2.61 23.19 -16.43
N LEU A 414 3.76 22.51 -16.42
CA LEU A 414 4.44 22.08 -17.64
C LEU A 414 3.61 21.04 -18.41
N LEU A 415 3.09 20.03 -17.72
CA LEU A 415 2.28 18.97 -18.31
C LEU A 415 1.00 19.54 -18.92
N ASP A 416 0.33 20.47 -18.22
CA ASP A 416 -0.86 21.15 -18.72
C ASP A 416 -0.57 21.93 -20.02
N GLY A 417 0.55 22.67 -20.06
CA GLY A 417 0.97 23.41 -21.25
C GLY A 417 1.35 22.47 -22.41
N LEU A 418 2.07 21.39 -22.13
CA LEU A 418 2.49 20.41 -23.12
C LEU A 418 1.33 19.56 -23.66
N GLY A 419 0.27 19.33 -22.89
CA GLY A 419 -0.91 18.58 -23.35
C GLY A 419 -2.00 19.42 -24.02
N ALA A 420 -1.91 20.75 -23.95
CA ALA A 420 -3.00 21.64 -24.36
C ALA A 420 -3.44 21.44 -25.82
N GLY A 421 -4.74 21.19 -26.01
CA GLY A 421 -5.40 21.14 -27.31
C GLY A 421 -5.09 19.90 -28.16
N GLN A 422 -4.46 18.87 -27.60
CA GLN A 422 -4.20 17.61 -28.31
C GLN A 422 -4.55 16.39 -27.45
N ASP A 423 -4.95 15.32 -28.11
CA ASP A 423 -5.12 14.02 -27.48
C ASP A 423 -3.76 13.52 -26.96
N THR A 424 -3.61 13.39 -25.64
CA THR A 424 -2.31 13.29 -24.98
C THR A 424 -2.23 12.10 -24.02
N VAL A 425 -1.13 11.37 -24.07
CA VAL A 425 -0.70 10.44 -23.02
C VAL A 425 0.45 11.07 -22.23
N VAL A 426 0.29 11.16 -20.91
CA VAL A 426 1.35 11.50 -19.97
C VAL A 426 1.81 10.24 -19.24
N ALA A 427 3.05 9.82 -19.44
CA ALA A 427 3.61 8.63 -18.80
C ALA A 427 4.67 9.01 -17.75
N PHE A 428 4.43 8.66 -16.49
CA PHE A 428 5.39 8.76 -15.40
C PHE A 428 6.16 7.44 -15.29
N VAL A 429 7.47 7.48 -15.51
CA VAL A 429 8.30 6.28 -15.70
C VAL A 429 9.47 6.30 -14.72
N GLY A 430 9.57 5.27 -13.88
CA GLY A 430 10.69 5.08 -12.97
C GLY A 430 10.40 4.18 -11.76
N ALA A 431 11.45 3.61 -11.19
CA ALA A 431 11.40 2.73 -10.02
C ALA A 431 11.46 3.47 -8.67
N GLY A 432 11.74 4.77 -8.67
CA GLY A 432 11.85 5.59 -7.45
C GLY A 432 10.52 6.07 -6.90
N ASP A 433 10.53 7.30 -6.38
CA ASP A 433 9.38 7.97 -5.75
C ASP A 433 8.49 8.76 -6.71
N ILE A 434 8.76 8.71 -8.03
CA ILE A 434 7.99 9.38 -9.09
C ILE A 434 6.48 9.01 -9.10
N GLU A 435 6.11 7.86 -8.55
CA GLU A 435 4.71 7.45 -8.36
C GLU A 435 3.90 8.51 -7.58
N ARG A 436 4.54 9.18 -6.60
CA ARG A 436 3.92 10.26 -5.83
C ARG A 436 3.55 11.45 -6.72
N ASP A 437 4.38 11.77 -7.72
CA ASP A 437 4.11 12.85 -8.67
C ASP A 437 2.99 12.47 -9.64
N ALA A 438 3.00 11.22 -10.11
CA ALA A 438 1.98 10.67 -10.99
C ALA A 438 0.59 10.70 -10.32
N GLU A 439 0.50 10.22 -9.09
CA GLU A 439 -0.71 10.29 -8.26
C GLU A 439 -1.14 11.73 -7.98
N ALA A 440 -0.21 12.61 -7.64
CA ALA A 440 -0.49 14.02 -7.38
C ALA A 440 -1.06 14.73 -8.63
N TYR A 441 -0.53 14.44 -9.81
CA TYR A 441 -1.05 14.98 -11.07
C TYR A 441 -2.44 14.41 -11.40
N ALA A 442 -2.63 13.10 -11.30
CA ALA A 442 -3.94 12.48 -11.48
C ALA A 442 -4.99 13.04 -10.49
N LYS A 443 -4.60 13.26 -9.23
CA LYS A 443 -5.43 13.91 -8.21
C LYS A 443 -5.79 15.35 -8.59
N LEU A 444 -4.84 16.13 -9.08
CA LEU A 444 -5.08 17.50 -9.54
C LEU A 444 -6.11 17.53 -10.68
N LEU A 445 -6.00 16.62 -11.65
CA LEU A 445 -6.93 16.51 -12.78
C LEU A 445 -8.35 16.19 -12.32
N ARG A 446 -8.52 15.23 -11.39
CA ARG A 446 -9.83 14.90 -10.81
C ARG A 446 -10.47 16.08 -10.09
N ARG A 447 -9.68 16.86 -9.33
CA ARG A 447 -10.18 18.05 -8.63
C ARG A 447 -10.70 19.14 -9.57
N ARG A 448 -10.21 19.19 -10.81
CA ARG A 448 -10.66 20.16 -11.82
C ARG A 448 -12.00 19.78 -12.47
N GLY A 449 -12.58 18.62 -12.12
CA GLY A 449 -13.89 18.20 -12.62
C GLY A 449 -13.90 17.80 -14.09
N ALA A 450 -12.76 17.36 -14.64
CA ALA A 450 -12.71 16.78 -15.98
C ALA A 450 -13.59 15.51 -16.04
N ASP A 451 -14.33 15.31 -17.13
CA ASP A 451 -15.16 14.12 -17.34
C ASP A 451 -14.29 12.85 -17.31
N VAL A 452 -14.27 12.18 -16.15
CA VAL A 452 -13.44 11.01 -15.91
C VAL A 452 -14.11 9.79 -16.56
N LEU A 453 -13.40 9.11 -17.46
CA LEU A 453 -13.87 7.88 -18.10
C LEU A 453 -13.58 6.63 -17.25
N SER A 454 -12.67 6.72 -16.26
CA SER A 454 -12.48 5.69 -15.24
C SER A 454 -13.55 5.80 -14.15
N ARG A 455 -14.13 4.67 -13.72
CA ARG A 455 -15.05 4.63 -12.56
C ARG A 455 -14.38 5.23 -11.31
N ASP A 456 -15.08 6.07 -10.58
CA ASP A 456 -14.68 6.59 -9.26
C ASP A 456 -15.59 5.99 -8.16
N LEU A 457 -15.40 6.41 -6.90
CA LEU A 457 -16.07 5.83 -5.74
C LEU A 457 -17.59 5.80 -5.89
N PRO A 458 -18.27 6.89 -6.32
CA PRO A 458 -19.72 6.87 -6.52
C PRO A 458 -20.17 5.82 -7.55
N ASP A 459 -19.43 5.63 -8.64
CA ASP A 459 -19.79 4.68 -9.71
C ASP A 459 -19.71 3.24 -9.22
N LEU A 460 -18.74 2.93 -8.34
CA LEU A 460 -18.55 1.58 -7.80
C LEU A 460 -19.57 1.20 -6.71
N VAL A 461 -20.11 2.21 -6.01
CA VAL A 461 -21.06 2.02 -4.90
C VAL A 461 -22.49 2.39 -5.25
N ALA A 462 -22.73 2.91 -6.45
CA ALA A 462 -24.05 3.24 -6.98
C ALA A 462 -25.01 2.04 -6.78
N ASP A 463 -26.19 2.33 -6.24
CA ASP A 463 -27.26 1.37 -5.93
C ASP A 463 -26.87 0.22 -4.96
N ARG A 464 -25.69 0.29 -4.32
CA ARG A 464 -25.21 -0.71 -3.34
C ARG A 464 -25.19 -0.20 -1.91
N LEU A 465 -25.33 1.11 -1.72
CA LEU A 465 -25.41 1.74 -0.40
C LEU A 465 -26.87 1.83 0.06
N SER A 466 -27.07 1.70 1.36
CA SER A 466 -28.37 1.89 1.99
C SER A 466 -28.85 3.35 1.84
N PRO A 467 -30.17 3.61 1.87
CA PRO A 467 -30.71 4.97 1.79
C PRO A 467 -30.24 5.91 2.90
N GLY A 468 -29.79 5.36 4.03
CA GLY A 468 -29.26 6.13 5.17
C GLY A 468 -27.79 6.48 5.04
N CYS A 469 -27.06 5.89 4.08
CA CYS A 469 -25.65 6.20 3.87
C CYS A 469 -25.48 7.57 3.21
N VAL A 470 -24.67 8.43 3.82
CA VAL A 470 -24.26 9.71 3.21
C VAL A 470 -22.93 9.50 2.50
N LEU A 471 -22.81 9.99 1.26
CA LEU A 471 -21.54 10.10 0.54
C LEU A 471 -21.43 11.50 -0.06
N ARG A 472 -20.34 12.22 0.23
CA ARG A 472 -20.08 13.59 -0.24
C ARG A 472 -18.68 13.71 -0.84
N ALA A 473 -18.58 14.44 -1.96
CA ALA A 473 -17.30 14.86 -2.52
C ALA A 473 -16.81 16.15 -1.86
N ASN A 474 -15.49 16.32 -1.75
CA ASN A 474 -14.85 17.59 -1.32
C ASN A 474 -15.35 18.14 0.03
N GLU A 475 -15.55 17.27 1.03
CA GLU A 475 -16.06 17.66 2.35
C GLU A 475 -14.97 18.42 3.16
N PRO A 476 -15.20 19.67 3.59
CA PRO A 476 -14.24 20.44 4.37
C PRO A 476 -13.99 19.84 5.77
N LEU A 477 -12.79 19.32 6.03
CA LEU A 477 -12.48 18.65 7.29
C LEU A 477 -12.22 19.59 8.46
N ALA A 478 -11.88 20.86 8.20
CA ALA A 478 -11.76 21.87 9.26
C ALA A 478 -13.03 21.93 10.13
N ARG A 479 -14.23 21.78 9.55
CA ARG A 479 -15.51 21.78 10.28
C ARG A 479 -15.80 20.46 11.01
N ARG A 480 -14.98 19.44 10.78
CA ARG A 480 -15.12 18.08 11.33
C ARG A 480 -14.06 17.75 12.39
N THR A 481 -13.16 18.70 12.70
CA THR A 481 -12.09 18.55 13.70
C THR A 481 -12.21 19.60 14.80
N THR A 482 -11.68 19.31 15.99
CA THR A 482 -11.71 20.30 17.10
C THR A 482 -10.64 21.38 16.95
N LEU A 483 -9.61 21.14 16.14
CA LEU A 483 -8.58 22.13 15.83
C LEU A 483 -9.07 23.16 14.81
N GLY A 484 -9.98 22.79 13.90
CA GLY A 484 -10.55 23.74 12.94
C GLY A 484 -9.61 24.12 11.80
N ILE A 485 -8.58 23.33 11.52
CA ILE A 485 -7.54 23.59 10.51
C ILE A 485 -7.57 22.48 9.45
N GLY A 486 -7.30 22.86 8.19
CA GLY A 486 -7.01 21.95 7.08
C GLY A 486 -8.05 21.94 5.95
N GLY A 487 -7.69 21.25 4.87
CA GLY A 487 -8.46 21.18 3.62
C GLY A 487 -9.60 20.15 3.64
N ALA A 488 -10.08 19.82 2.45
CA ALA A 488 -11.20 18.90 2.26
C ALA A 488 -10.77 17.44 2.05
N ALA A 489 -11.61 16.49 2.46
CA ALA A 489 -11.51 15.10 2.02
C ALA A 489 -12.04 14.97 0.58
N ARG A 490 -11.39 14.16 -0.26
CA ARG A 490 -11.93 13.83 -1.60
C ARG A 490 -13.30 13.19 -1.48
N TRP A 491 -13.42 12.18 -0.61
CA TRP A 491 -14.67 11.52 -0.28
C TRP A 491 -14.89 11.51 1.23
N TYR A 492 -16.12 11.76 1.65
CA TYR A 492 -16.55 11.64 3.04
C TYR A 492 -17.84 10.83 3.09
N ALA A 493 -17.89 9.80 3.93
CA ALA A 493 -19.07 8.97 4.06
C ALA A 493 -19.50 8.77 5.52
N GLU A 494 -20.81 8.75 5.72
CA GLU A 494 -21.47 8.37 6.98
C GLU A 494 -22.29 7.11 6.69
N PRO A 495 -21.69 5.91 6.80
CA PRO A 495 -22.40 4.65 6.57
C PRO A 495 -23.47 4.44 7.63
N ALA A 496 -24.63 3.91 7.26
CA ALA A 496 -25.72 3.62 8.20
C ALA A 496 -25.73 2.15 8.67
N THR A 497 -25.08 1.26 7.91
CA THR A 497 -25.05 -0.17 8.17
C THR A 497 -23.65 -0.76 8.01
N VAL A 498 -23.43 -1.99 8.51
CA VAL A 498 -22.17 -2.72 8.30
C VAL A 498 -21.92 -2.96 6.80
N ASP A 499 -22.97 -3.26 6.03
CA ASP A 499 -22.88 -3.48 4.59
C ASP A 499 -22.44 -2.23 3.82
N ASP A 500 -22.86 -1.03 4.27
CA ASP A 500 -22.36 0.23 3.73
C ASP A 500 -20.85 0.36 3.96
N VAL A 501 -20.36 0.07 5.18
CA VAL A 501 -18.93 0.12 5.50
C VAL A 501 -18.16 -0.85 4.61
N VAL A 502 -18.63 -2.09 4.47
CA VAL A 502 -17.99 -3.12 3.62
C VAL A 502 -17.96 -2.68 2.16
N THR A 503 -19.08 -2.16 1.64
CA THR A 503 -19.19 -1.70 0.25
C THR A 503 -18.23 -0.54 -0.02
N LEU A 504 -18.18 0.45 0.87
CA LEU A 504 -17.28 1.59 0.77
C LEU A 504 -15.81 1.18 0.84
N LEU A 505 -15.44 0.29 1.76
CA LEU A 505 -14.05 -0.18 1.89
C LEU A 505 -13.60 -1.01 0.69
N ARG A 506 -14.49 -1.84 0.12
CA ARG A 506 -14.19 -2.61 -1.10
C ARG A 506 -13.99 -1.71 -2.31
N ALA A 507 -14.88 -0.74 -2.49
CA ALA A 507 -14.74 0.24 -3.57
C ALA A 507 -13.50 1.12 -3.38
N ALA A 508 -13.21 1.52 -2.14
CA ALA A 508 -11.97 2.23 -1.82
C ALA A 508 -10.73 1.40 -2.17
N ALA A 509 -10.72 0.10 -1.82
CA ALA A 509 -9.64 -0.80 -2.19
C ALA A 509 -9.50 -0.97 -3.73
N GLU A 510 -10.60 -1.02 -4.48
CA GLU A 510 -10.59 -1.13 -5.95
C GLU A 510 -9.99 0.11 -6.62
N LEU A 511 -10.19 1.27 -6.02
CA LEU A 511 -9.66 2.54 -6.49
C LEU A 511 -8.28 2.89 -5.91
N ASP A 512 -7.71 2.01 -5.08
CA ASP A 512 -6.54 2.29 -4.25
C ASP A 512 -6.67 3.58 -3.41
N LEU A 513 -7.91 3.87 -3.04
CA LEU A 513 -8.28 5.05 -2.28
C LEU A 513 -8.02 4.78 -0.80
N ARG A 514 -7.01 5.44 -0.23
CA ARG A 514 -6.74 5.39 1.21
C ARG A 514 -7.98 5.85 1.99
N TYR A 515 -8.25 5.23 3.13
CA TYR A 515 -9.33 5.66 4.01
C TYR A 515 -8.87 5.96 5.43
N PHE A 516 -9.63 6.80 6.13
CA PHE A 516 -9.40 7.16 7.52
C PHE A 516 -10.72 7.17 8.27
N VAL A 517 -10.78 6.50 9.43
CA VAL A 517 -11.97 6.52 10.31
C VAL A 517 -11.89 7.73 11.23
N LEU A 518 -12.70 8.74 10.94
CA LEU A 518 -12.77 9.96 11.72
C LEU A 518 -13.77 9.80 12.87
N GLY A 519 -13.24 9.84 14.09
CA GLY A 519 -14.05 10.01 15.31
C GLY A 519 -14.57 11.44 15.42
N ARG A 520 -14.24 12.14 16.52
CA ARG A 520 -14.57 13.57 16.70
C ARG A 520 -13.49 14.55 16.21
N GLY A 521 -12.45 14.04 15.55
CA GLY A 521 -11.35 14.84 15.02
C GLY A 521 -10.57 15.63 16.08
N SER A 522 -10.42 15.09 17.29
CA SER A 522 -9.85 15.81 18.43
C SER A 522 -8.34 15.69 18.63
N ASN A 523 -7.70 14.75 17.95
CA ASN A 523 -6.25 14.47 18.00
C ASN A 523 -5.64 14.47 16.58
N LEU A 524 -6.08 15.42 15.75
CA LEU A 524 -5.83 15.39 14.31
C LEU A 524 -5.43 16.76 13.77
N LEU A 525 -4.34 16.81 13.01
CA LEU A 525 -3.99 17.91 12.12
C LEU A 525 -4.27 17.48 10.68
N VAL A 526 -5.12 18.24 9.99
CA VAL A 526 -5.44 18.00 8.58
C VAL A 526 -4.56 18.93 7.71
N PRO A 527 -3.85 18.42 6.69
CA PRO A 527 -3.09 19.25 5.77
C PRO A 527 -3.96 20.28 5.04
N ASP A 528 -3.38 21.42 4.64
CA ASP A 528 -4.10 22.45 3.88
C ASP A 528 -4.58 21.94 2.51
N ASP A 529 -3.84 21.01 1.89
CA ASP A 529 -4.24 20.37 0.64
C ASP A 529 -5.33 19.29 0.82
N GLY A 530 -5.75 19.03 2.07
CA GLY A 530 -6.82 18.10 2.41
C GLY A 530 -6.39 16.64 2.45
N TYR A 531 -7.37 15.73 2.42
CA TYR A 531 -7.14 14.28 2.42
C TYR A 531 -7.60 13.66 1.11
N ASP A 532 -6.66 13.09 0.34
CA ASP A 532 -6.99 12.42 -0.92
C ASP A 532 -7.39 10.97 -0.69
N GLY A 533 -8.59 10.80 -0.18
CA GLY A 533 -9.06 9.51 0.27
C GLY A 533 -10.50 9.56 0.72
N LEU A 534 -10.94 8.45 1.29
CA LEU A 534 -12.24 8.31 1.92
C LEU A 534 -12.15 8.55 3.42
N VAL A 535 -12.82 9.58 3.93
CA VAL A 535 -13.06 9.72 5.36
C VAL A 535 -14.35 8.99 5.72
N LEU A 536 -14.26 8.01 6.60
CA LEU A 536 -15.41 7.31 7.18
C LEU A 536 -15.74 7.92 8.54
N HIS A 537 -16.98 8.34 8.74
CA HIS A 537 -17.47 8.80 10.03
C HIS A 537 -18.66 7.95 10.48
N LEU A 538 -18.51 7.22 11.58
CA LEU A 538 -19.61 6.47 12.18
C LEU A 538 -20.51 7.44 12.96
N ALA A 539 -21.55 7.92 12.28
CA ALA A 539 -22.48 8.90 12.83
C ALA A 539 -23.20 8.35 14.09
N PRO A 540 -23.30 9.13 15.18
CA PRO A 540 -23.97 8.69 16.42
C PRO A 540 -25.42 8.23 16.23
N GLU A 541 -26.10 8.74 15.21
CA GLU A 541 -27.49 8.39 14.89
C GLU A 541 -27.63 6.89 14.54
N ALA A 542 -26.64 6.33 13.83
CA ALA A 542 -26.61 4.91 13.47
C ALA A 542 -25.73 4.06 14.40
N TRP A 543 -24.64 4.64 14.90
CA TRP A 543 -23.58 3.90 15.61
C TRP A 543 -23.35 4.36 17.05
N GLY A 544 -24.21 5.22 17.59
CA GLY A 544 -24.05 5.85 18.89
C GLY A 544 -24.71 5.15 20.07
N GLN A 545 -25.34 3.99 19.83
CA GLN A 545 -26.11 3.29 20.85
C GLN A 545 -25.24 2.86 22.04
N VAL A 546 -25.78 3.04 23.25
CA VAL A 546 -25.20 2.55 24.51
C VAL A 546 -26.28 1.79 25.24
N GLU A 547 -26.19 0.46 25.21
CA GLU A 547 -27.16 -0.48 25.73
C GLU A 547 -26.64 -1.11 27.03
N PRO A 548 -27.30 -0.88 28.17
CA PRO A 548 -27.01 -1.63 29.39
C PRO A 548 -27.32 -3.11 29.24
N LEU A 549 -26.39 -3.95 29.67
CA LEU A 549 -26.52 -5.40 29.73
C LEU A 549 -26.49 -5.87 31.19
N GLU A 550 -26.75 -7.16 31.40
CA GLU A 550 -26.61 -7.81 32.71
C GLU A 550 -25.15 -7.81 33.22
N ASP A 551 -24.99 -8.01 34.53
CA ASP A 551 -23.68 -8.15 35.20
C ASP A 551 -22.74 -6.94 35.08
N GLY A 552 -23.31 -5.75 34.97
CA GLY A 552 -22.54 -4.50 34.89
C GLY A 552 -21.82 -4.30 33.57
N ARG A 553 -22.35 -4.90 32.49
CA ARG A 553 -21.85 -4.71 31.13
C ARG A 553 -22.60 -3.63 30.38
N LEU A 554 -21.95 -3.01 29.41
CA LEU A 554 -22.53 -2.08 28.45
C LEU A 554 -22.11 -2.51 27.04
N ARG A 555 -23.06 -2.67 26.13
CA ARG A 555 -22.76 -2.72 24.69
C ARG A 555 -22.77 -1.30 24.14
N VAL A 556 -21.68 -0.90 23.49
CA VAL A 556 -21.47 0.45 22.97
C VAL A 556 -21.12 0.42 21.51
N GLY A 557 -21.79 1.22 20.69
CA GLY A 557 -21.45 1.38 19.28
C GLY A 557 -20.18 2.23 19.10
N GLY A 558 -19.44 1.99 18.01
CA GLY A 558 -18.19 2.69 17.72
C GLY A 558 -18.32 4.20 17.51
N GLY A 559 -19.52 4.67 17.13
CA GLY A 559 -19.86 6.08 17.00
C GLY A 559 -20.29 6.75 18.31
N ALA A 560 -20.50 5.99 19.39
CA ALA A 560 -20.99 6.52 20.67
C ALA A 560 -20.02 7.54 21.25
N ARG A 561 -20.54 8.68 21.73
CA ARG A 561 -19.69 9.70 22.35
C ARG A 561 -19.31 9.25 23.75
N LEU A 562 -18.06 9.52 24.16
CA LEU A 562 -17.62 9.16 25.51
C LEU A 562 -18.50 9.76 26.62
N LYS A 563 -18.99 10.99 26.43
CA LYS A 563 -19.93 11.64 27.35
C LYS A 563 -21.26 10.88 27.49
N GLU A 564 -21.78 10.32 26.39
CA GLU A 564 -23.03 9.55 26.40
C GLU A 564 -22.82 8.22 27.12
N LEU A 565 -21.70 7.53 26.84
CA LEU A 565 -21.27 6.34 27.57
C LEU A 565 -21.19 6.60 29.08
N CYS A 566 -20.42 7.61 29.51
CA CYS A 566 -20.27 7.92 30.93
C CYS A 566 -21.62 8.28 31.57
N GLY A 567 -22.46 9.04 30.87
CA GLY A 567 -23.79 9.41 31.35
C GLY A 567 -24.74 8.22 31.54
N VAL A 568 -24.72 7.24 30.63
CA VAL A 568 -25.50 6.00 30.78
C VAL A 568 -24.95 5.15 31.92
N ALA A 569 -23.63 4.95 31.98
CA ALA A 569 -22.98 4.21 33.05
C ALA A 569 -23.33 4.77 34.44
N ALA A 570 -23.23 6.10 34.60
CA ALA A 570 -23.58 6.76 35.85
C ALA A 570 -25.05 6.55 36.24
N ARG A 571 -26.00 6.70 35.30
CA ARG A 571 -27.43 6.45 35.58
C ARG A 571 -27.72 5.00 35.96
N ALA A 572 -26.94 4.06 35.43
CA ALA A 572 -27.04 2.63 35.73
C ALA A 572 -26.27 2.20 37.00
N GLY A 573 -25.63 3.14 37.71
CA GLY A 573 -24.84 2.83 38.91
C GLY A 573 -23.55 2.06 38.61
N LEU A 574 -22.98 2.21 37.41
CA LEU A 574 -21.79 1.51 36.94
C LEU A 574 -20.55 2.43 37.02
N ALA A 575 -19.55 2.02 37.81
CA ALA A 575 -18.30 2.75 37.99
C ALA A 575 -17.17 2.22 37.07
N GLY A 576 -16.12 3.01 36.90
CA GLY A 576 -14.94 2.69 36.07
C GLY A 576 -14.85 3.51 34.78
N PHE A 577 -15.92 4.24 34.42
CA PHE A 577 -15.99 5.02 33.18
C PHE A 577 -15.65 6.51 33.38
N GLU A 578 -15.60 6.99 34.63
CA GLU A 578 -15.52 8.42 34.96
C GLU A 578 -14.31 9.11 34.34
N CYS A 579 -13.19 8.40 34.18
CA CYS A 579 -11.95 8.93 33.60
C CYS A 579 -12.09 9.36 32.13
N LEU A 580 -13.11 8.86 31.43
CA LEU A 580 -13.40 9.17 30.03
C LEU A 580 -14.21 10.46 29.88
N GLU A 581 -14.83 10.97 30.95
CA GLU A 581 -15.61 12.19 30.93
C GLU A 581 -14.75 13.40 30.54
N GLY A 582 -15.28 14.23 29.63
CA GLY A 582 -14.58 15.40 29.11
C GLY A 582 -13.47 15.11 28.10
N ILE A 583 -13.19 13.84 27.75
CA ILE A 583 -12.39 13.52 26.55
C ILE A 583 -13.28 13.70 25.32
N PRO A 584 -12.92 14.59 24.38
CA PRO A 584 -13.63 14.69 23.11
C PRO A 584 -13.29 13.46 22.25
N GLY A 585 -14.25 12.57 22.03
CA GLY A 585 -14.04 11.37 21.21
C GLY A 585 -15.30 10.52 21.03
N THR A 586 -15.22 9.61 20.06
CA THR A 586 -16.14 8.45 19.97
C THR A 586 -15.48 7.25 20.62
N VAL A 587 -16.26 6.22 20.98
CA VAL A 587 -15.74 4.96 21.52
C VAL A 587 -14.74 4.31 20.56
N GLY A 588 -15.05 4.24 19.26
CA GLY A 588 -14.16 3.63 18.27
C GLY A 588 -12.81 4.35 18.14
N GLY A 589 -12.82 5.67 18.05
CA GLY A 589 -11.58 6.47 18.04
C GLY A 589 -10.80 6.36 19.36
N SER A 590 -11.52 6.20 20.48
CA SER A 590 -10.92 6.06 21.81
C SER A 590 -10.24 4.70 21.99
N LEU A 591 -10.85 3.62 21.49
CA LEU A 591 -10.25 2.29 21.50
C LEU A 591 -8.99 2.25 20.62
N ARG A 592 -9.04 2.82 19.41
CA ARG A 592 -7.86 2.93 18.54
C ARG A 592 -6.69 3.67 19.19
N MET A 593 -6.98 4.62 20.08
CA MET A 593 -6.00 5.48 20.74
C MET A 593 -5.75 5.09 22.20
N ASN A 594 -6.30 3.98 22.70
CA ASN A 594 -6.33 3.66 24.14
C ASN A 594 -6.56 4.93 25.00
N ALA A 595 -7.66 5.64 24.74
CA ALA A 595 -7.88 6.95 25.31
C ALA A 595 -8.07 6.85 26.83
N GLY A 596 -7.30 7.67 27.55
CA GLY A 596 -7.39 7.78 29.00
C GLY A 596 -6.99 9.16 29.51
N ALA A 597 -7.39 9.42 30.75
CA ALA A 597 -7.02 10.59 31.52
C ALA A 597 -7.02 10.25 33.02
N MET A 598 -6.29 11.02 33.82
CA MET A 598 -6.39 10.98 35.29
C MET A 598 -6.11 9.61 35.91
N GLY A 599 -5.31 8.76 35.26
CA GLY A 599 -4.92 7.44 35.75
C GLY A 599 -5.85 6.29 35.37
N GLY A 600 -6.83 6.52 34.49
CA GLY A 600 -7.66 5.47 33.89
C GLY A 600 -7.68 5.56 32.36
N TRP A 601 -7.92 4.42 31.73
CA TRP A 601 -7.94 4.22 30.28
C TRP A 601 -9.17 3.42 29.84
N ILE A 602 -9.60 3.62 28.60
CA ILE A 602 -10.76 2.90 28.05
C ILE A 602 -10.57 1.39 28.08
N PHE A 603 -9.34 0.89 27.90
CA PHE A 603 -9.06 -0.55 27.92
C PHE A 603 -9.12 -1.18 29.32
N ASP A 604 -9.22 -0.39 30.38
CA ASP A 604 -9.45 -0.89 31.76
C ASP A 604 -10.86 -1.47 31.91
N VAL A 605 -11.79 -1.05 31.05
CA VAL A 605 -13.20 -1.50 31.06
C VAL A 605 -13.55 -2.34 29.82
N VAL A 606 -12.62 -2.65 28.92
CA VAL A 606 -12.92 -3.47 27.73
C VAL A 606 -13.03 -4.95 28.09
N GLU A 607 -14.15 -5.57 27.72
CA GLU A 607 -14.30 -7.03 27.73
C GLU A 607 -14.05 -7.62 26.34
N SER A 608 -14.69 -7.06 25.31
CA SER A 608 -14.51 -7.47 23.92
C SER A 608 -14.75 -6.32 22.96
N ILE A 609 -14.13 -6.39 21.77
CA ILE A 609 -14.29 -5.41 20.69
C ILE A 609 -14.76 -6.15 19.44
N GLU A 610 -15.72 -5.56 18.75
CA GLU A 610 -16.15 -5.95 17.42
C GLU A 610 -15.70 -4.90 16.40
N TRP A 611 -14.97 -5.31 15.38
CA TRP A 611 -14.46 -4.41 14.35
C TRP A 611 -14.52 -5.06 12.97
N LEU A 612 -14.63 -4.22 11.95
CA LEU A 612 -14.43 -4.61 10.57
C LEU A 612 -12.92 -4.52 10.27
N SER A 613 -12.33 -5.66 9.90
CA SER A 613 -10.96 -5.71 9.39
C SER A 613 -10.85 -5.00 8.03
N PRO A 614 -9.64 -4.57 7.60
CA PRO A 614 -9.46 -3.98 6.27
C PRO A 614 -9.87 -4.89 5.10
N GLN A 615 -10.06 -6.20 5.33
CA GLN A 615 -10.54 -7.17 4.33
C GLN A 615 -12.08 -7.21 4.25
N GLY A 616 -12.77 -6.33 4.98
CA GLY A 616 -14.23 -6.29 5.03
C GLY A 616 -14.84 -7.47 5.77
N ARG A 617 -14.12 -8.07 6.73
CA ARG A 617 -14.64 -9.13 7.61
C ARG A 617 -14.86 -8.61 9.01
N VAL A 618 -16.06 -8.85 9.56
CA VAL A 618 -16.36 -8.60 10.97
C VAL A 618 -15.56 -9.58 11.82
N ARG A 619 -14.90 -9.04 12.84
CA ARG A 619 -14.10 -9.77 13.83
C ARG A 619 -14.62 -9.38 15.20
N ALA A 620 -14.58 -10.32 16.13
CA ALA A 620 -14.80 -10.05 17.54
C ALA A 620 -13.72 -10.77 18.35
N ALA A 621 -13.12 -10.07 19.31
CA ALA A 621 -12.07 -10.64 20.15
C ALA A 621 -12.16 -10.08 21.57
N ARG A 622 -11.67 -10.87 22.52
CA ARG A 622 -11.58 -10.49 23.94
C ARG A 622 -10.43 -9.50 24.15
N ARG A 623 -10.47 -8.82 25.28
CA ARG A 623 -9.49 -7.81 25.70
C ARG A 623 -8.03 -8.23 25.57
N ASP A 624 -7.73 -9.49 25.90
CA ASP A 624 -6.39 -10.10 25.90
C ASP A 624 -5.78 -10.24 24.50
N CYS A 625 -6.57 -10.10 23.44
CA CYS A 625 -6.07 -10.07 22.06
C CYS A 625 -5.51 -8.70 21.63
N PHE A 626 -5.57 -7.67 22.48
CA PHE A 626 -5.19 -6.29 22.11
C PHE A 626 -4.06 -5.74 22.97
N ASP A 627 -3.03 -5.21 22.33
CA ASP A 627 -1.99 -4.44 23.02
C ASP A 627 -2.49 -3.01 23.21
N ALA A 628 -2.82 -2.66 24.45
CA ALA A 628 -3.23 -1.29 24.80
C ALA A 628 -1.98 -0.48 25.18
N LEU A 629 -1.30 0.04 24.15
CA LEU A 629 -0.12 0.86 24.32
C LEU A 629 -0.51 2.30 24.68
N TYR A 630 0.47 3.13 25.08
CA TYR A 630 0.22 4.54 25.30
C TYR A 630 -0.20 5.21 23.99
N ARG A 631 -1.44 5.71 23.95
CA ARG A 631 -2.02 6.41 22.81
C ARG A 631 -2.11 5.57 21.53
N ASP A 632 -2.12 4.24 21.63
CA ASP A 632 -2.11 3.37 20.47
C ASP A 632 -2.69 1.97 20.76
N CYS A 633 -3.25 1.34 19.74
CA CYS A 633 -3.66 -0.06 19.73
C CYS A 633 -3.40 -0.66 18.34
N PRO A 634 -2.22 -1.30 18.11
CA PRO A 634 -1.78 -1.80 16.81
C PRO A 634 -2.79 -2.67 16.07
N GLN A 635 -3.50 -3.55 16.80
CA GLN A 635 -4.46 -4.50 16.24
C GLN A 635 -5.68 -3.82 15.61
N LEU A 636 -5.97 -2.56 15.96
CA LEU A 636 -7.08 -1.80 15.40
C LEU A 636 -6.66 -0.86 14.25
N HIS A 637 -5.40 -0.93 13.79
CA HIS A 637 -4.93 -0.13 12.65
C HIS A 637 -5.66 -0.57 11.37
N GLY A 638 -6.16 0.40 10.61
CA GLY A 638 -7.01 0.14 9.44
C GLY A 638 -8.39 -0.45 9.78
N GLY A 639 -8.66 -0.89 11.01
CA GLY A 639 -9.95 -1.43 11.39
C GLY A 639 -11.02 -0.34 11.56
N VAL A 640 -12.28 -0.70 11.30
CA VAL A 640 -13.45 0.12 11.67
C VAL A 640 -14.09 -0.50 12.91
N VAL A 641 -13.91 0.11 14.08
CA VAL A 641 -14.55 -0.40 15.31
C VAL A 641 -16.07 -0.19 15.21
N LEU A 642 -16.82 -1.30 15.17
CA LEU A 642 -18.27 -1.30 15.02
C LEU A 642 -18.96 -1.19 16.37
N SER A 643 -18.52 -1.99 17.34
CA SER A 643 -19.06 -2.00 18.70
C SER A 643 -18.03 -2.54 19.71
N ALA A 644 -18.29 -2.37 21.00
CA ALA A 644 -17.56 -3.03 22.07
C ALA A 644 -18.50 -3.42 23.22
N VAL A 645 -18.10 -4.45 23.96
CA VAL A 645 -18.69 -4.76 25.27
C VAL A 645 -17.70 -4.26 26.31
N LEU A 646 -18.18 -3.36 27.17
CA LEU A 646 -17.43 -2.82 28.28
C LEU A 646 -17.99 -3.36 29.60
N ARG A 647 -17.13 -3.68 30.56
CA ARG A 647 -17.49 -4.15 31.89
C ARG A 647 -17.08 -3.14 32.94
N ALA A 648 -18.04 -2.73 33.77
CA ALA A 648 -17.80 -1.86 34.91
C ALA A 648 -16.81 -2.49 35.89
N THR A 649 -15.93 -1.68 36.48
CA THR A 649 -15.01 -2.15 37.53
C THR A 649 -15.68 -2.24 38.90
N GLY A 650 -16.88 -1.69 39.04
CA GLY A 650 -17.66 -1.71 40.26
C GLY A 650 -19.04 -1.08 40.10
N ARG A 651 -19.79 -1.04 41.21
CA ARG A 651 -21.08 -0.36 41.32
C ARG A 651 -21.04 0.65 42.45
N ASP A 652 -21.81 1.72 42.29
CA ASP A 652 -21.94 2.78 43.27
C ASP A 652 -23.24 3.57 43.04
N GLU A 653 -23.61 4.42 43.98
CA GLU A 653 -24.77 5.30 43.85
C GLU A 653 -24.61 6.24 42.64
N PRO A 654 -25.61 6.34 41.74
CA PRO A 654 -25.54 7.21 40.56
C PRO A 654 -25.10 8.65 40.86
N ALA A 655 -25.53 9.20 42.00
CA ALA A 655 -25.15 10.53 42.45
C ALA A 655 -23.65 10.65 42.79
N ALA A 656 -23.06 9.61 43.40
CA ALA A 656 -21.64 9.57 43.73
C ALA A 656 -20.76 9.48 42.46
N ILE A 657 -21.16 8.63 41.51
CA ILE A 657 -20.48 8.53 40.20
C ILE A 657 -20.55 9.88 39.47
N ARG A 658 -21.73 10.50 39.45
CA ARG A 658 -21.92 11.82 38.83
C ARG A 658 -21.04 12.89 39.47
N ALA A 659 -20.94 12.92 40.80
CA ALA A 659 -20.08 13.85 41.51
C ALA A 659 -18.60 13.69 41.13
N ARG A 660 -18.11 12.44 41.00
CA ARG A 660 -16.75 12.16 40.51
C ARG A 660 -16.54 12.64 39.08
N MET A 661 -17.48 12.34 38.19
CA MET A 661 -17.44 12.81 36.79
C MET A 661 -17.39 14.34 36.70
N ASP A 662 -18.26 15.03 37.44
CA ASP A 662 -18.33 16.49 37.44
C ASP A 662 -17.03 17.11 37.99
N ALA A 663 -16.42 16.51 39.02
CA ALA A 663 -15.13 16.92 39.57
C ALA A 663 -13.98 16.72 38.56
N MET A 664 -13.92 15.57 37.88
CA MET A 664 -12.93 15.30 36.83
C MET A 664 -13.09 16.28 35.65
N ALA A 665 -14.32 16.50 35.19
CA ALA A 665 -14.61 17.43 34.12
C ALA A 665 -14.26 18.88 34.50
N ALA A 666 -14.51 19.29 35.74
CA ALA A 666 -14.13 20.61 36.26
C ALA A 666 -12.61 20.79 36.29
N ARG A 667 -11.87 19.80 36.81
CA ARG A 667 -10.40 19.80 36.81
C ARG A 667 -9.83 19.92 35.40
N ARG A 668 -10.42 19.21 34.43
CA ARG A 668 -9.99 19.27 33.03
C ARG A 668 -10.24 20.64 32.41
N ARG A 669 -11.46 21.19 32.58
CA ARG A 669 -11.82 22.53 32.07
C ARG A 669 -10.94 23.64 32.64
N ALA A 670 -10.45 23.50 33.88
CA ALA A 670 -9.55 24.47 34.49
C ALA A 670 -8.11 24.36 33.96
N ALA A 671 -7.67 23.16 33.57
CA ALA A 671 -6.29 22.88 33.18
C ALA A 671 -6.03 22.94 31.66
N GLN A 672 -7.05 23.14 30.83
CA GLN A 672 -6.95 23.09 29.37
C GLN A 672 -7.58 24.34 28.73
N PRO A 673 -7.04 24.81 27.59
CA PRO A 673 -7.64 25.92 26.85
C PRO A 673 -9.05 25.60 26.35
N ARG A 674 -9.85 26.64 26.12
CA ARG A 674 -11.20 26.54 25.53
C ARG A 674 -11.20 26.71 24.02
N GLU A 675 -10.14 27.33 23.51
CA GLU A 675 -9.89 27.57 22.10
C GLU A 675 -9.71 26.26 21.33
N ALA A 676 -9.96 26.31 20.02
CA ALA A 676 -9.83 25.17 19.14
C ALA A 676 -8.41 24.60 19.18
N SER A 677 -8.27 23.31 19.45
CA SER A 677 -6.98 22.62 19.56
C SER A 677 -7.11 21.13 19.21
N ALA A 678 -5.98 20.47 18.95
CA ALA A 678 -5.88 19.02 18.76
C ALA A 678 -5.49 18.28 20.06
N GLY A 679 -5.68 18.90 21.23
CA GLY A 679 -5.19 18.38 22.49
C GLY A 679 -3.69 18.65 22.72
N CYS A 680 -3.05 17.78 23.51
CA CYS A 680 -1.61 17.82 23.73
C CYS A 680 -0.87 17.54 22.42
N VAL A 681 0.01 18.44 22.01
CA VAL A 681 0.71 18.35 20.72
C VAL A 681 1.90 17.38 20.77
N PHE A 682 2.60 17.31 21.91
CA PHE A 682 3.77 16.47 22.10
C PHE A 682 3.56 15.42 23.19
N ARG A 683 4.19 14.26 22.99
CA ARG A 683 4.27 13.19 24.00
C ARG A 683 5.12 13.66 25.17
N ASN A 684 4.82 13.18 26.37
CA ASN A 684 5.69 13.40 27.52
C ASN A 684 6.98 12.56 27.39
N PRO A 685 8.17 13.17 27.48
CA PRO A 685 9.43 12.43 27.63
C PRO A 685 9.43 11.57 28.91
N PRO A 686 10.21 10.48 29.00
CA PRO A 686 10.20 9.58 30.16
C PRO A 686 10.45 10.27 31.51
N ALA A 687 11.27 11.33 31.54
CA ALA A 687 11.69 12.02 32.76
C ALA A 687 11.01 13.40 32.98
N ALA A 688 10.15 13.85 32.08
CA ALA A 688 9.60 15.21 32.13
C ALA A 688 8.23 15.34 31.46
N LYS A 689 7.47 16.38 31.79
CA LYS A 689 6.25 16.73 31.07
C LYS A 689 6.57 17.70 29.95
N ALA A 690 6.10 17.41 28.73
CA ALA A 690 6.35 18.27 27.57
C ALA A 690 5.87 19.71 27.83
N GLY A 691 4.69 19.87 28.43
CA GLY A 691 4.18 21.20 28.79
C GLY A 691 5.08 21.99 29.75
N GLN A 692 5.74 21.33 30.70
CA GLN A 692 6.68 22.01 31.62
C GLN A 692 7.95 22.43 30.90
N LEU A 693 8.46 21.61 29.99
CA LEU A 693 9.64 21.95 29.19
C LEU A 693 9.36 23.14 28.27
N ILE A 694 8.20 23.17 27.62
CA ILE A 694 7.80 24.28 26.73
C ILE A 694 7.63 25.58 27.52
N ASP A 695 7.01 25.51 28.70
CA ASP A 695 6.83 26.65 29.59
C ASP A 695 8.17 27.19 30.11
N ALA A 696 9.04 26.31 30.61
CA ALA A 696 10.38 26.66 31.06
C ALA A 696 11.28 27.23 29.94
N SER A 697 10.98 26.91 28.68
CA SER A 697 11.63 27.48 27.51
C SER A 697 11.09 28.87 27.13
N GLY A 698 10.14 29.42 27.90
CA GLY A 698 9.57 30.76 27.68
C GLY A 698 8.65 30.85 26.46
N LEU A 699 8.08 29.74 25.99
CA LEU A 699 7.37 29.68 24.71
C LEU A 699 5.85 29.89 24.81
N LYS A 700 5.28 30.03 26.01
CA LYS A 700 3.85 30.36 26.16
C LYS A 700 3.51 31.67 25.45
N GLY A 701 2.38 31.68 24.72
CA GLY A 701 1.94 32.85 23.95
C GLY A 701 2.71 33.07 22.64
N ARG A 702 3.77 32.31 22.35
CA ARG A 702 4.44 32.35 21.05
C ARG A 702 3.44 31.97 19.94
N SER A 703 3.44 32.72 18.85
CA SER A 703 2.51 32.52 17.75
C SER A 703 3.19 32.50 16.38
N VAL A 704 2.58 31.75 15.46
CA VAL A 704 2.84 31.82 14.02
C VAL A 704 1.47 31.86 13.33
N GLY A 705 1.24 32.89 12.52
CA GLY A 705 -0.08 33.15 11.97
C GLY A 705 -1.13 33.28 13.09
N ALA A 706 -2.25 32.58 12.94
CA ALA A 706 -3.32 32.53 13.95
C ALA A 706 -3.19 31.34 14.93
N VAL A 707 -2.06 30.62 14.92
CA VAL A 707 -1.78 29.56 15.90
C VAL A 707 -0.90 30.12 17.02
N ALA A 708 -1.22 29.80 18.27
CA ALA A 708 -0.42 30.19 19.42
C ALA A 708 -0.22 29.06 20.43
N VAL A 709 0.91 29.08 21.15
CA VAL A 709 1.13 28.24 22.34
C VAL A 709 0.19 28.74 23.43
N SER A 710 -0.68 27.87 23.94
CA SER A 710 -1.68 28.24 24.94
C SER A 710 -1.02 28.80 26.21
N PRO A 711 -1.48 29.95 26.74
CA PRO A 711 -1.03 30.46 28.03
C PRO A 711 -1.50 29.58 29.20
N VAL A 712 -2.59 28.83 29.02
CA VAL A 712 -3.17 27.94 30.04
C VAL A 712 -2.34 26.67 30.17
N HIS A 713 -2.04 26.00 29.05
CA HIS A 713 -1.27 24.75 29.04
C HIS A 713 -0.31 24.73 27.86
N ALA A 714 1.00 24.87 28.09
CA ALA A 714 1.99 25.09 27.03
C ALA A 714 2.12 23.93 26.01
N ASN A 715 1.69 22.71 26.34
CA ASN A 715 1.61 21.62 25.36
C ASN A 715 0.40 21.69 24.41
N PHE A 716 -0.46 22.70 24.51
CA PHE A 716 -1.58 22.91 23.60
C PHE A 716 -1.22 24.05 22.66
N LEU A 717 -1.35 23.78 21.36
CA LEU A 717 -1.36 24.82 20.35
C LEU A 717 -2.81 25.11 20.00
N VAL A 718 -3.20 26.37 20.11
CA VAL A 718 -4.57 26.84 19.93
C VAL A 718 -4.71 27.61 18.63
N ASN A 719 -5.82 27.38 17.94
CA ASN A 719 -6.21 28.10 16.74
C ASN A 719 -7.13 29.27 17.13
N GLY A 720 -6.67 30.50 16.88
CA GLY A 720 -7.45 31.73 17.08
C GLY A 720 -8.48 31.99 15.98
N GLY A 721 -8.54 31.16 14.95
CA GLY A 721 -9.40 31.28 13.78
C GLY A 721 -8.62 31.68 12.52
N GLY A 722 -8.90 31.02 11.39
CA GLY A 722 -8.24 31.31 10.11
C GLY A 722 -6.82 30.77 9.97
N ALA A 723 -6.31 30.01 10.94
CA ALA A 723 -4.99 29.38 10.85
C ALA A 723 -4.91 28.29 9.76
N THR A 724 -3.73 28.13 9.20
CA THR A 724 -3.40 27.05 8.26
C THR A 724 -2.64 25.91 8.96
N ALA A 725 -2.59 24.74 8.32
CA ALA A 725 -1.76 23.63 8.79
C ALA A 725 -0.27 24.00 8.70
N ALA A 726 0.11 24.78 7.70
CA ALA A 726 1.46 25.34 7.57
C ALA A 726 1.86 26.19 8.79
N ASP A 727 0.98 27.08 9.27
CA ASP A 727 1.22 27.88 10.49
C ASP A 727 1.42 26.99 11.71
N PHE A 728 0.56 25.98 11.86
CA PHE A 728 0.62 25.03 12.97
C PHE A 728 1.95 24.25 12.98
N LEU A 729 2.38 23.76 11.81
CA LEU A 729 3.65 23.05 11.64
C LEU A 729 4.85 23.95 11.90
N ALA A 730 4.81 25.21 11.45
CA ALA A 730 5.86 26.19 11.71
C ALA A 730 6.02 26.43 13.22
N LEU A 731 4.91 26.63 13.95
CA LEU A 731 4.96 26.79 15.39
C LEU A 731 5.45 25.51 16.10
N MET A 732 5.05 24.32 15.64
CA MET A 732 5.60 23.07 16.17
C MET A 732 7.12 22.99 16.03
N ARG A 733 7.69 23.40 14.88
CA ARG A 733 9.14 23.43 14.67
C ARG A 733 9.83 24.41 15.61
N GLU A 734 9.28 25.61 15.79
CA GLU A 734 9.82 26.59 16.74
C GLU A 734 9.82 26.05 18.17
N VAL A 735 8.72 25.40 18.59
CA VAL A 735 8.62 24.83 19.94
C VAL A 735 9.62 23.71 20.16
N ARG A 736 9.77 22.81 19.18
CA ARG A 736 10.77 21.73 19.23
C ARG A 736 12.20 22.28 19.31
N ALA A 737 12.53 23.25 18.46
CA ALA A 737 13.84 23.88 18.44
C ALA A 737 14.14 24.61 19.76
N GLY A 738 13.18 25.34 20.31
CA GLY A 738 13.33 26.06 21.58
C GLY A 738 13.57 25.11 22.76
N VAL A 739 12.80 24.03 22.86
CA VAL A 739 12.97 23.03 23.93
C VAL A 739 14.28 22.26 23.78
N ARG A 740 14.68 21.92 22.55
CA ARG A 740 15.98 21.30 22.30
C ARG A 740 17.13 22.21 22.71
N ALA A 741 17.05 23.50 22.39
CA ALA A 741 18.07 24.47 22.76
C ALA A 741 18.15 24.69 24.28
N ALA A 742 17.01 24.78 24.97
CA ALA A 742 16.96 25.07 26.40
C ALA A 742 17.22 23.84 27.30
N ALA A 743 16.76 22.66 26.90
CA ALA A 743 16.76 21.46 27.75
C ALA A 743 17.47 20.25 27.13
N GLY A 744 17.96 20.33 25.89
CA GLY A 744 18.59 19.20 25.19
C GLY A 744 17.62 18.08 24.83
N VAL A 745 16.30 18.30 24.96
CA VAL A 745 15.26 17.28 24.74
C VAL A 745 14.59 17.49 23.39
N GLU A 746 14.54 16.42 22.58
CA GLU A 746 13.82 16.40 21.32
C GLU A 746 12.35 15.98 21.56
N LEU A 747 11.41 16.91 21.43
CA LEU A 747 9.98 16.62 21.62
C LEU A 747 9.41 15.84 20.42
N GLN A 748 8.67 14.78 20.74
CA GLN A 748 8.02 13.90 19.77
C GLN A 748 6.53 14.23 19.65
N PRO A 749 5.96 14.35 18.43
CA PRO A 749 4.54 14.59 18.24
C PRO A 749 3.63 13.49 18.86
N GLU A 750 2.50 13.90 19.45
CA GLU A 750 1.43 13.00 19.94
C GLU A 750 0.22 12.97 18.99
N ILE A 751 -0.11 14.10 18.34
CA ILE A 751 -1.26 14.19 17.44
C ILE A 751 -1.03 13.43 16.13
N VAL A 752 -2.11 13.06 15.45
CA VAL A 752 -2.05 12.41 14.14
C VAL A 752 -1.97 13.48 13.05
N ALA A 753 -1.01 13.36 12.13
CA ALA A 753 -1.02 14.11 10.87
C ALA A 753 -1.81 13.31 9.82
N LEU A 754 -2.95 13.81 9.37
CA LEU A 754 -3.83 13.05 8.49
C LEU A 754 -3.17 12.77 7.13
N GLY A 755 -2.93 11.49 6.82
CA GLY A 755 -2.39 11.04 5.53
C GLY A 755 -0.91 11.38 5.29
N ARG A 756 -0.17 11.79 6.33
CA ARG A 756 1.25 12.18 6.29
C ARG A 756 2.03 11.53 7.43
N GLU A 757 3.31 11.29 7.22
CA GLU A 757 4.21 10.83 8.27
C GLU A 757 4.94 12.01 8.92
N TRP A 758 5.13 11.99 10.25
CA TRP A 758 5.79 13.09 10.95
C TRP A 758 7.23 13.32 10.50
N ARG A 759 7.95 12.25 10.11
CA ARG A 759 9.31 12.33 9.55
C ARG A 759 9.42 13.18 8.28
N GLU A 760 8.31 13.35 7.56
CA GLU A 760 8.26 14.15 6.32
C GLU A 760 7.96 15.61 6.61
N LEU A 761 7.37 15.92 7.78
CA LEU A 761 6.87 17.24 8.14
C LEU A 761 7.82 18.01 9.07
N LEU A 762 8.62 17.31 9.87
CA LEU A 762 9.30 17.79 11.07
C LEU A 762 10.69 17.18 11.21
#